data_AF-A0A7V5CJD1-F1
#
_entry.id   AF-A0A7V5CJD1-F1
#
_cell.length_a   1.000
_cell.length_b   1.000
_cell.length_c   1.000
_cell.angle_alpha   90.00
_cell.angle_beta   90.00
_cell.angle_gamma   90.00
#
_symmetry.space_group_name_H-M   'P 1'
#
loop_
_entity.id
_entity.type
_entity.pdbx_description
1 polymer ?
#
loop_
_entity_poly.entity_id
_entity_poly.type
_entity_poly.pdbx_seq_one_letter_code
_entity_poly.pdbx_strand_id
1 'polypeptide(L)'
;MGEPKDLGKELETADNPTAETGESLGNPEDQFRDYCRNHLEQIFDASIRGRSVRESSEHRPEIWVLEELAEQDFKIPNYQIGRIFLEELTQFSLEKIREGQADKLQPFVANLYDLYFSSSPNISNYGRFSERFRLVAKMISIPELRPLAGSNSALELVNDLAFGSDELARDVSEHLLGLSVGEVIAVIQMIRSATAQGISQGEFAFDGIDRMSMIVSQIRENYPSRLVKYSCDICLEQIAKLWNEDYSQNSREVESREEVELSEQILSRVRLDPPPPHPFVAHVAQDTVVALDRNNLPTSYGKLDFETLKTAEPVISAQTISELEKMRTVSLSETFHFDTHNFLEFVRARILAGMLGHEPNNSELADFLSQNFKFLSAKDFAELIRTDEGVQTAREIASLERARINQEVSDKNEEISRHAVQFFSDWLDEMDAKGKNQLHSFDVGKFRKYQKEGNLEGAFSVAHNMAGILASLSENLDGSQRVQDEDVARLTAYFQEVDRQHTKNWRQAESSFRLKLSVLEKLHEKDLSSNARLSTEVGKRLPEICTVLLERCQQTQAEPTQTVHLKRIEAVDLDKDVNPWGGQGEEYAYLRFLWAPAMIKKVNFELGEGVDITELNVSSQVQLLRFLTSAPDETFDQLRGVLGQNREFGKQILQSFLSCGEDREYGNKIIEIAKTLGSESRLVFEKYAEIVELVSDIEGFIQDNFSREFDQAEIRSATQGLLKRGRDILVMACQIADFPEEIAARLQDYNIILLTFSEALKAARRSGAMIELEGIKNLVTERVPGTEVSENDRHEMLAIAKSNWSKAPNPSAPEAEIVRSTMQHLLPEVERGIREGFSKSDNEFVIIKIQGKIVAFLRFDKVEGGTYFGSFNVDENARGANLGRMICQKFVNEKAHEGRIFAHCSPMQDISSYYISKEGGFISRGIDLNSAGTGEAGFDLVRDDNANSRYQFAGKPHEEIVQLESDPTRLPTGVVILKQDHLKPEEYQQFLRKSQEQYAQGKVMTAFFRYPKDSMVKYAVFEPAAPSSQAG
;
A
#
# COMPACT_ATOMS: atom_id res chain seq x y z
N MET A 1 -31.69 -30.03 -2.90
CA MET A 1 -32.38 -29.76 -1.62
C MET A 1 -32.61 -31.09 -0.94
N GLY A 2 -31.76 -31.43 0.03
CA GLY A 2 -31.88 -32.61 0.87
C GLY A 2 -31.35 -32.22 2.25
N GLU A 3 -32.22 -32.28 3.26
CA GLU A 3 -31.92 -31.94 4.65
C GLU A 3 -30.94 -32.96 5.27
N PRO A 4 -30.03 -32.53 6.15
CA PRO A 4 -29.17 -33.45 6.89
C PRO A 4 -29.93 -34.07 8.07
N LYS A 5 -29.78 -35.40 8.21
CA LYS A 5 -30.33 -36.21 9.29
C LYS A 5 -29.61 -35.92 10.61
N ASP A 6 -30.42 -35.57 11.59
CA ASP A 6 -30.13 -35.49 13.02
C ASP A 6 -29.89 -36.91 13.58
N LEU A 7 -28.70 -37.15 14.14
CA LEU A 7 -28.30 -38.40 14.77
C LEU A 7 -27.67 -38.07 16.12
N GLY A 8 -28.42 -38.34 17.20
CA GLY A 8 -27.81 -38.59 18.52
C GLY A 8 -28.42 -37.88 19.71
N LYS A 9 -29.69 -38.16 20.04
CA LYS A 9 -30.20 -38.06 21.42
C LYS A 9 -30.93 -39.35 21.77
N GLU A 10 -30.28 -40.22 22.52
CA GLU A 10 -30.89 -41.18 23.46
C GLU A 10 -29.78 -42.03 24.10
N LEU A 11 -29.49 -41.78 25.38
CA LEU A 11 -29.10 -42.77 26.40
C LEU A 11 -28.79 -42.04 27.73
N GLU A 12 -29.84 -41.67 28.45
CA GLU A 12 -29.85 -41.62 29.92
C GLU A 12 -30.74 -42.80 30.35
N THR A 13 -30.27 -43.80 31.09
CA THR A 13 -30.29 -43.79 32.56
C THR A 13 -29.69 -45.10 33.06
N ALA A 14 -28.65 -45.03 33.89
CA ALA A 14 -28.32 -46.11 34.82
C ALA A 14 -27.61 -45.47 36.02
N ASP A 15 -28.25 -45.59 37.19
CA ASP A 15 -27.76 -45.18 38.49
C ASP A 15 -26.38 -45.78 38.78
N ASN A 16 -25.42 -44.94 39.18
CA ASN A 16 -24.17 -45.38 39.80
C ASN A 16 -23.97 -44.60 41.11
N PRO A 17 -23.72 -45.28 42.25
CA PRO A 17 -23.72 -44.65 43.57
C PRO A 17 -22.38 -43.96 43.84
N THR A 18 -22.47 -42.76 44.40
CA THR A 18 -21.48 -42.09 45.29
C THR A 18 -20.01 -42.50 45.11
N ALA A 19 -19.28 -41.76 44.27
CA ALA A 19 -17.83 -41.64 44.34
C ALA A 19 -17.47 -40.19 44.70
N GLU A 20 -16.79 -40.05 45.84
CA GLU A 20 -16.24 -38.81 46.38
C GLU A 20 -15.27 -38.16 45.39
N THR A 21 -15.41 -36.85 45.18
CA THR A 21 -14.45 -35.88 44.61
C THR A 21 -13.20 -36.46 43.93
N GLY A 22 -13.39 -37.08 42.77
CA GLY A 22 -12.31 -37.24 41.80
C GLY A 22 -12.22 -35.93 41.02
N GLU A 23 -11.21 -35.10 41.30
CA GLU A 23 -10.79 -34.06 40.36
C GLU A 23 -10.61 -34.75 39.01
N SER A 24 -11.45 -34.39 38.04
CA SER A 24 -11.30 -34.79 36.65
C SER A 24 -9.91 -34.35 36.21
N LEU A 25 -8.95 -35.27 36.22
CA LEU A 25 -7.65 -35.08 35.57
C LEU A 25 -7.97 -34.61 34.15
N GLY A 26 -7.69 -33.33 33.86
CA GLY A 26 -8.03 -32.70 32.58
C GLY A 26 -7.46 -33.48 31.39
N ASN A 27 -7.93 -33.19 30.18
CA ASN A 27 -7.38 -33.78 28.96
C ASN A 27 -5.84 -33.69 28.99
N PRO A 28 -5.09 -34.79 28.83
CA PRO A 28 -3.64 -34.76 28.94
C PRO A 28 -2.96 -33.78 27.98
N GLU A 29 -3.56 -33.51 26.82
CA GLU A 29 -3.09 -32.46 25.91
C GLU A 29 -3.17 -31.06 26.53
N ASP A 30 -4.27 -30.75 27.23
CA ASP A 30 -4.44 -29.45 27.90
C ASP A 30 -3.44 -29.30 29.05
N GLN A 31 -3.20 -30.37 29.81
CA GLN A 31 -2.18 -30.38 30.86
C GLN A 31 -0.78 -30.15 30.29
N PHE A 32 -0.47 -30.75 29.14
CA PHE A 32 0.82 -30.56 28.47
C PHE A 32 0.97 -29.16 27.85
N ARG A 33 -0.12 -28.57 27.34
CA ARG A 33 -0.15 -27.16 26.90
C ARG A 33 0.15 -26.22 28.06
N ASP A 34 -0.52 -26.41 29.19
CA ASP A 34 -0.28 -25.62 30.40
C ASP A 34 1.17 -25.75 30.87
N TYR A 35 1.73 -26.96 30.82
CA TYR A 35 3.14 -27.19 31.10
C TYR A 35 4.04 -26.40 30.13
N CYS A 36 3.83 -26.53 28.81
CA CYS A 36 4.61 -25.83 27.79
C CYS A 36 4.55 -24.31 27.99
N ARG A 37 3.36 -23.76 28.25
CA ARG A 37 3.16 -22.32 28.51
C ARG A 37 3.93 -21.85 29.74
N ASN A 38 3.81 -22.55 30.86
CA ASN A 38 4.55 -22.23 32.09
C ASN A 38 6.06 -22.31 31.87
N HIS A 39 6.50 -23.30 31.10
CA HIS A 39 7.92 -23.49 30.77
C HIS A 39 8.46 -22.37 29.88
N LEU A 40 7.70 -21.95 28.85
CA LEU A 40 8.02 -20.80 28.01
C LEU A 40 8.11 -19.50 28.83
N GLU A 41 7.19 -19.28 29.78
CA GLU A 41 7.22 -18.13 30.70
C GLU A 41 8.50 -18.13 31.55
N GLN A 42 8.90 -19.28 32.10
CA GLN A 42 10.14 -19.40 32.88
C GLN A 42 11.39 -19.06 32.06
N ILE A 43 11.46 -19.56 30.82
CA ILE A 43 12.57 -19.24 29.90
C ILE A 43 12.57 -17.75 29.57
N PHE A 44 11.41 -17.18 29.27
CA PHE A 44 11.27 -15.75 29.00
C PHE A 44 11.75 -14.90 30.19
N ASP A 45 11.30 -15.22 31.40
CA ASP A 45 11.68 -14.57 32.65
C ASP A 45 13.20 -14.67 32.96
N ALA A 46 13.81 -15.80 32.64
CA ALA A 46 15.26 -15.97 32.77
C ALA A 46 16.02 -15.11 31.75
N SER A 47 15.53 -15.09 30.51
CA SER A 47 16.13 -14.37 29.38
C SER A 47 16.15 -12.87 29.61
N ILE A 48 15.05 -12.29 30.11
CA ILE A 48 14.96 -10.84 30.40
C ILE A 48 15.86 -10.41 31.55
N ARG A 49 16.25 -11.33 32.45
CA ARG A 49 17.20 -11.08 33.54
C ARG A 49 18.66 -11.18 33.10
N GLY A 50 18.91 -11.38 31.80
CA GLY A 50 20.25 -11.57 31.23
C GLY A 50 20.93 -12.84 31.73
N ARG A 51 20.18 -13.80 32.29
CA ARG A 51 20.73 -15.09 32.68
C ARG A 51 20.72 -15.99 31.46
N SER A 52 21.90 -16.45 31.07
CA SER A 52 22.02 -17.59 30.18
C SER A 52 21.28 -18.76 30.84
N VAL A 53 20.34 -19.40 30.14
CA VAL A 53 19.64 -20.57 30.69
C VAL A 53 20.62 -21.70 31.02
N ARG A 54 21.81 -21.71 30.38
CA ARG A 54 22.89 -22.65 30.70
C ARG A 54 23.50 -22.43 32.10
N GLU A 55 23.39 -21.21 32.66
CA GLU A 55 23.99 -20.85 33.95
C GLU A 55 23.04 -21.08 35.14
N SER A 56 21.71 -21.13 34.93
CA SER A 56 20.75 -21.55 35.96
C SER A 56 20.70 -23.08 36.03
N SER A 57 21.77 -23.67 36.58
CA SER A 57 22.10 -25.09 36.59
C SER A 57 21.10 -26.06 37.27
N GLU A 58 19.92 -25.62 37.66
CA GLU A 58 18.93 -26.48 38.34
C GLU A 58 17.83 -27.00 37.42
N HIS A 59 17.58 -26.42 36.24
CA HIS A 59 16.46 -26.80 35.37
C HIS A 59 16.92 -26.93 33.92
N ARG A 60 17.54 -28.06 33.58
CA ARG A 60 17.81 -28.46 32.18
C ARG A 60 16.72 -29.42 31.71
N PRO A 61 15.64 -28.96 31.08
CA PRO A 61 14.95 -29.80 30.14
C PRO A 61 15.68 -29.70 28.80
N GLU A 62 16.68 -30.57 28.61
CA GLU A 62 17.08 -30.95 27.24
C GLU A 62 15.84 -31.53 26.53
N ILE A 63 15.80 -31.55 25.19
CA ILE A 63 14.63 -32.05 24.43
C ILE A 63 14.12 -33.40 24.98
N TRP A 64 15.04 -34.29 25.37
CA TRP A 64 14.78 -35.59 26.00
C TRP A 64 13.90 -35.52 27.25
N VAL A 65 13.95 -34.43 28.03
CA VAL A 65 13.12 -34.22 29.22
C VAL A 65 11.69 -33.84 28.82
N LEU A 66 11.51 -33.03 27.76
CA LEU A 66 10.18 -32.77 27.23
C LEU A 66 9.57 -34.06 26.66
N GLU A 67 10.37 -34.88 26.00
CA GLU A 67 9.95 -36.22 25.55
C GLU A 67 9.56 -37.12 26.72
N GLU A 68 10.42 -37.23 27.73
CA GLU A 68 10.20 -38.10 28.88
C GLU A 68 8.95 -37.69 29.65
N LEU A 69 8.76 -36.38 29.91
CA LEU A 69 7.56 -35.86 30.57
C LEU A 69 6.30 -36.09 29.72
N ALA A 70 6.37 -35.79 28.42
CA ALA A 70 5.25 -35.98 27.52
C ALA A 70 4.81 -37.45 27.46
N GLU A 71 5.75 -38.39 27.39
CA GLU A 71 5.45 -39.82 27.30
C GLU A 71 5.01 -40.41 28.66
N GLN A 72 5.75 -40.12 29.74
CA GLN A 72 5.53 -40.76 31.05
C GLN A 72 4.40 -40.10 31.85
N ASP A 73 4.37 -38.77 31.89
CA ASP A 73 3.48 -38.02 32.78
C ASP A 73 2.17 -37.62 32.07
N PHE A 74 2.26 -37.20 30.81
CA PHE A 74 1.11 -36.70 30.05
C PHE A 74 0.57 -37.69 29.00
N LYS A 75 1.25 -38.81 28.72
CA LYS A 75 0.85 -39.81 27.71
C LYS A 75 0.60 -39.22 26.31
N ILE A 76 1.34 -38.19 25.94
CA ILE A 76 1.28 -37.53 24.63
C ILE A 76 2.14 -38.31 23.63
N PRO A 77 1.61 -38.70 22.46
CA PRO A 77 2.40 -39.36 21.43
C PRO A 77 3.55 -38.47 20.95
N ASN A 78 4.73 -39.04 20.68
CA ASN A 78 5.92 -38.29 20.29
C ASN A 78 5.69 -37.31 19.13
N TYR A 79 4.88 -37.67 18.13
CA TYR A 79 4.57 -36.81 16.98
C TYR A 79 3.69 -35.58 17.32
N GLN A 80 3.12 -35.51 18.52
CA GLN A 80 2.33 -34.36 18.97
C GLN A 80 3.13 -33.39 19.83
N ILE A 81 4.28 -33.81 20.37
CA ILE A 81 5.09 -33.01 21.30
C ILE A 81 5.55 -31.73 20.60
N GLY A 82 6.18 -31.87 19.43
CA GLY A 82 6.63 -30.73 18.64
C GLY A 82 5.46 -29.85 18.19
N ARG A 83 4.32 -30.46 17.82
CA ARG A 83 3.11 -29.71 17.43
C ARG A 83 2.63 -28.80 18.55
N ILE A 84 2.38 -29.37 19.74
CA ILE A 84 1.84 -28.65 20.90
C ILE A 84 2.83 -27.57 21.36
N PHE A 85 4.13 -27.90 21.45
CA PHE A 85 5.14 -26.95 21.88
C PHE A 85 5.25 -25.73 20.94
N LEU A 86 5.28 -25.95 19.62
CA LEU A 86 5.37 -24.85 18.65
C LEU A 86 4.09 -24.02 18.58
N GLU A 87 2.91 -24.63 18.79
CA GLU A 87 1.65 -23.90 18.93
C GLU A 87 1.66 -22.97 20.15
N GLU A 88 2.05 -23.49 21.33
CA GLU A 88 2.15 -22.66 22.53
C GLU A 88 3.24 -21.59 22.40
N LEU A 89 4.38 -21.88 21.76
CA LEU A 89 5.43 -20.89 21.49
C LEU A 89 4.91 -19.73 20.61
N THR A 90 4.16 -20.07 19.57
CA THR A 90 3.55 -19.09 18.66
C THR A 90 2.56 -18.20 19.42
N GLN A 91 1.65 -18.83 20.18
CA GLN A 91 0.63 -18.14 20.96
C GLN A 91 1.25 -17.26 22.06
N PHE A 92 2.22 -17.79 22.80
CA PHE A 92 2.98 -17.09 23.83
C PHE A 92 3.66 -15.83 23.28
N SER A 93 4.31 -15.94 22.12
CA SER A 93 5.01 -14.82 21.51
C SER A 93 4.03 -13.71 21.09
N LEU A 94 2.87 -14.07 20.53
CA LEU A 94 1.81 -13.11 20.20
C LEU A 94 1.25 -12.41 21.45
N GLU A 95 1.10 -13.14 22.56
CA GLU A 95 0.69 -12.57 23.85
C GLU A 95 1.71 -11.52 24.33
N LYS A 96 3.01 -11.83 24.33
CA LYS A 96 4.07 -10.89 24.73
C LYS A 96 4.19 -9.67 23.80
N ILE A 97 3.94 -9.83 22.50
CA ILE A 97 3.89 -8.69 21.56
C ILE A 97 2.74 -7.75 21.92
N ARG A 98 1.54 -8.29 22.20
CA ARG A 98 0.37 -7.49 22.63
C ARG A 98 0.60 -6.77 23.95
N GLU A 99 1.39 -7.34 24.84
CA GLU A 99 1.83 -6.72 26.10
C GLU A 99 2.92 -5.64 25.92
N GLY A 100 3.35 -5.36 24.69
CA GLY A 100 4.39 -4.37 24.40
C GLY A 100 5.81 -4.85 24.75
N GLN A 101 6.03 -6.17 24.77
CA GLN A 101 7.32 -6.80 25.14
C GLN A 101 8.05 -7.44 23.94
N ALA A 102 7.78 -6.97 22.72
CA ALA A 102 8.36 -7.52 21.50
C ALA A 102 9.90 -7.44 21.46
N ASP A 103 10.48 -6.38 22.04
CA ASP A 103 11.93 -6.20 22.21
C ASP A 103 12.58 -7.27 23.10
N LYS A 104 11.83 -7.79 24.09
CA LYS A 104 12.29 -8.83 25.02
C LYS A 104 12.25 -10.25 24.42
N LEU A 105 11.54 -10.44 23.32
CA LEU A 105 11.48 -11.75 22.67
C LEU A 105 12.79 -12.13 21.98
N GLN A 106 13.65 -11.18 21.59
CA GLN A 106 14.94 -11.50 20.98
C GLN A 106 15.87 -12.34 21.88
N PRO A 107 16.22 -11.92 23.12
CA PRO A 107 17.04 -12.73 24.01
C PRO A 107 16.35 -14.04 24.40
N PHE A 108 15.01 -14.06 24.49
CA PHE A 108 14.22 -15.27 24.70
C PHE A 108 14.38 -16.28 23.55
N VAL A 109 14.26 -15.81 22.31
CA VAL A 109 14.42 -16.61 21.11
C VAL A 109 15.84 -17.16 20.99
N ALA A 110 16.87 -16.37 21.32
CA ALA A 110 18.24 -16.87 21.36
C ALA A 110 18.42 -18.03 22.37
N ASN A 111 17.82 -17.92 23.56
CA ASN A 111 17.85 -19.00 24.55
C ASN A 111 17.05 -20.23 24.09
N LEU A 112 15.88 -20.04 23.48
CA LEU A 112 15.11 -21.14 22.90
C LEU A 112 15.89 -21.88 21.81
N TYR A 113 16.61 -21.14 20.96
CA TYR A 113 17.43 -21.72 19.91
C TYR A 113 18.43 -22.72 20.50
N ASP A 114 19.19 -22.27 21.50
CA ASP A 114 20.20 -23.08 22.17
C ASP A 114 19.61 -24.33 22.84
N LEU A 115 18.42 -24.22 23.44
CA LEU A 115 17.77 -25.30 24.18
C LEU A 115 17.09 -26.34 23.28
N TYR A 116 16.38 -25.88 22.24
CA TYR A 116 15.41 -26.70 21.53
C TYR A 116 15.65 -26.84 20.04
N PHE A 117 16.48 -25.98 19.44
CA PHE A 117 16.68 -25.97 17.99
C PHE A 117 18.13 -26.22 17.56
N SER A 118 19.12 -26.06 18.46
CA SER A 118 20.56 -26.11 18.12
C SER A 118 21.11 -27.51 17.80
N SER A 119 20.35 -28.58 18.09
CA SER A 119 20.71 -29.98 17.80
C SER A 119 19.77 -30.61 16.77
N SER A 120 20.21 -31.68 16.11
CA SER A 120 19.32 -32.55 15.30
C SER A 120 19.33 -33.96 15.92
N PRO A 121 18.17 -34.56 16.24
CA PRO A 121 16.83 -33.97 16.11
C PRO A 121 16.62 -32.79 17.08
N ASN A 122 15.87 -31.78 16.61
CA ASN A 122 15.36 -30.68 17.42
C ASN A 122 13.87 -30.90 17.75
N ILE A 123 13.29 -30.03 18.57
CA ILE A 123 11.88 -30.12 18.98
C ILE A 123 10.90 -30.17 17.78
N SER A 124 11.26 -29.56 16.64
CA SER A 124 10.40 -29.58 15.46
C SER A 124 10.35 -30.95 14.79
N ASN A 125 11.39 -31.79 14.94
CA ASN A 125 11.39 -33.16 14.41
C ASN A 125 10.38 -34.09 15.13
N TYR A 126 9.83 -33.68 16.28
CA TYR A 126 8.78 -34.39 17.04
C TYR A 126 7.36 -34.00 16.60
N GLY A 127 7.21 -33.69 15.31
CA GLY A 127 5.95 -33.33 14.67
C GLY A 127 5.75 -34.15 13.39
N ARG A 128 4.50 -34.36 12.97
CA ARG A 128 4.27 -34.81 11.58
C ARG A 128 4.82 -33.76 10.62
N PHE A 129 5.45 -34.18 9.53
CA PHE A 129 6.14 -33.28 8.60
C PHE A 129 5.22 -32.16 8.06
N SER A 130 4.00 -32.49 7.66
CA SER A 130 2.99 -31.53 7.18
C SER A 130 2.49 -30.57 8.28
N GLU A 131 2.30 -31.06 9.51
CA GLU A 131 1.93 -30.21 10.66
C GLU A 131 3.06 -29.26 11.05
N ARG A 132 4.30 -29.75 11.03
CA ARG A 132 5.50 -28.95 11.28
C ARG A 132 5.60 -27.80 10.28
N PHE A 133 5.34 -28.06 9.00
CA PHE A 133 5.30 -27.03 7.96
C PHE A 133 4.31 -25.92 8.26
N ARG A 134 3.09 -26.29 8.65
CA ARG A 134 2.04 -25.34 9.02
C ARG A 134 2.43 -24.49 10.23
N LEU A 135 3.07 -25.08 11.23
CA LEU A 135 3.48 -24.33 12.43
C LEU A 135 4.67 -23.42 12.17
N VAL A 136 5.64 -23.89 11.39
CA VAL A 136 6.77 -23.07 10.93
C VAL A 136 6.26 -21.89 10.09
N ALA A 137 5.25 -22.08 9.23
CA ALA A 137 4.58 -21.00 8.49
C ALA A 137 4.04 -19.91 9.43
N LYS A 138 3.31 -20.32 10.47
CA LYS A 138 2.80 -19.42 11.51
C LYS A 138 3.92 -18.70 12.25
N MET A 139 4.99 -19.40 12.62
CA MET A 139 6.12 -18.79 13.30
C MET A 139 6.85 -17.77 12.42
N ILE A 140 7.00 -18.00 11.11
CA ILE A 140 7.64 -17.06 10.18
C ILE A 140 6.85 -15.75 10.04
N SER A 141 5.53 -15.82 10.22
CA SER A 141 4.67 -14.64 10.26
C SER A 141 4.97 -13.74 11.47
N ILE A 142 5.57 -14.29 12.53
CA ILE A 142 6.01 -13.57 13.74
C ILE A 142 7.50 -13.20 13.58
N PRO A 143 7.84 -11.90 13.44
CA PRO A 143 9.21 -11.45 13.16
C PRO A 143 10.24 -11.96 14.17
N GLU A 144 9.89 -11.93 15.46
CA GLU A 144 10.75 -12.32 16.56
C GLU A 144 11.06 -13.82 16.53
N LEU A 145 10.13 -14.67 16.05
CA LEU A 145 10.33 -16.13 15.94
C LEU A 145 11.01 -16.56 14.62
N ARG A 146 11.10 -15.65 13.63
CA ARG A 146 11.68 -15.95 12.32
C ARG A 146 13.09 -16.53 12.37
N PRO A 147 14.02 -16.09 13.24
CA PRO A 147 15.34 -16.72 13.33
C PRO A 147 15.28 -18.20 13.70
N LEU A 148 14.34 -18.61 14.56
CA LEU A 148 14.13 -20.03 14.91
C LEU A 148 13.58 -20.82 13.73
N ALA A 149 12.55 -20.26 13.10
CA ALA A 149 11.82 -20.90 12.01
C ALA A 149 12.58 -20.88 10.67
N GLY A 150 13.53 -19.96 10.50
CA GLY A 150 14.26 -19.75 9.26
C GLY A 150 15.43 -20.71 9.08
N SER A 151 16.52 -20.55 9.84
CA SER A 151 17.79 -21.21 9.53
C SER A 151 17.79 -22.72 9.78
N ASN A 152 17.12 -23.18 10.84
CA ASN A 152 17.15 -24.59 11.21
C ASN A 152 16.03 -25.37 10.52
N SER A 153 14.82 -24.81 10.44
CA SER A 153 13.74 -25.48 9.72
C SER A 153 14.01 -25.53 8.21
N ALA A 154 14.70 -24.55 7.62
CA ALA A 154 15.14 -24.62 6.23
C ALA A 154 16.11 -25.79 5.98
N LEU A 155 17.07 -25.99 6.87
CA LEU A 155 18.03 -27.09 6.77
C LEU A 155 17.36 -28.46 6.91
N GLU A 156 16.55 -28.63 7.95
CA GLU A 156 15.78 -29.86 8.20
C GLU A 156 14.80 -30.11 7.05
N LEU A 157 14.25 -29.05 6.46
CA LEU A 157 13.39 -29.16 5.30
C LEU A 157 14.11 -29.70 4.07
N VAL A 158 15.31 -29.20 3.76
CA VAL A 158 16.14 -29.73 2.68
C VAL A 158 16.40 -31.22 2.91
N ASN A 159 16.80 -31.60 4.12
CA ASN A 159 17.10 -32.99 4.46
C ASN A 159 15.86 -33.88 4.32
N ASP A 160 14.75 -33.52 4.96
CA ASP A 160 13.54 -34.33 4.97
C ASP A 160 12.92 -34.46 3.57
N LEU A 161 13.02 -33.42 2.73
CA LEU A 161 12.60 -33.52 1.33
C LEU A 161 13.60 -34.29 0.49
N ALA A 162 14.90 -34.18 0.71
CA ALA A 162 15.91 -34.94 -0.03
C ALA A 162 15.73 -36.46 0.16
N PHE A 163 15.43 -36.90 1.39
CA PHE A 163 15.20 -38.31 1.72
C PHE A 163 13.71 -38.73 1.68
N GLY A 164 12.80 -37.79 1.48
CA GLY A 164 11.35 -38.03 1.38
C GLY A 164 10.93 -38.58 0.01
N SER A 165 9.69 -39.05 -0.09
CA SER A 165 9.09 -39.44 -1.37
C SER A 165 8.32 -38.29 -2.01
N ASP A 166 7.97 -38.41 -3.28
CA ASP A 166 7.16 -37.41 -3.96
C ASP A 166 5.75 -37.31 -3.36
N GLU A 167 5.23 -38.40 -2.78
CA GLU A 167 3.98 -38.39 -2.01
C GLU A 167 4.06 -37.47 -0.79
N LEU A 168 5.22 -37.39 -0.12
CA LEU A 168 5.40 -36.48 1.01
C LEU A 168 5.27 -35.02 0.56
N ALA A 169 5.88 -34.67 -0.57
CA ALA A 169 5.79 -33.33 -1.13
C ALA A 169 4.37 -32.98 -1.63
N ARG A 170 3.62 -33.96 -2.17
CA ARG A 170 2.19 -33.80 -2.47
C ARG A 170 1.35 -33.58 -1.21
N ASP A 171 1.57 -34.38 -0.17
CA ASP A 171 0.88 -34.24 1.13
C ASP A 171 1.13 -32.86 1.73
N VAL A 172 2.38 -32.37 1.72
CA VAL A 172 2.68 -31.01 2.17
C VAL A 172 1.93 -29.97 1.35
N SER A 173 1.96 -30.08 0.02
CA SER A 173 1.27 -29.11 -0.85
C SER A 173 -0.23 -29.05 -0.55
N GLU A 174 -0.89 -30.21 -0.39
CA GLU A 174 -2.31 -30.28 -0.03
C GLU A 174 -2.61 -29.60 1.31
N HIS A 175 -1.75 -29.77 2.32
CA HIS A 175 -1.88 -29.09 3.61
C HIS A 175 -1.65 -27.57 3.50
N LEU A 176 -0.72 -27.14 2.65
CA LEU A 176 -0.43 -25.71 2.41
C LEU A 176 -1.59 -25.01 1.68
N LEU A 177 -2.36 -25.71 0.84
CA LEU A 177 -3.55 -25.15 0.21
C LEU A 177 -4.64 -24.73 1.21
N GLY A 178 -4.63 -25.28 2.43
CA GLY A 178 -5.57 -24.93 3.50
C GLY A 178 -5.11 -23.76 4.39
N LEU A 179 -3.92 -23.20 4.16
CA LEU A 179 -3.39 -22.08 4.93
C LEU A 179 -3.87 -20.73 4.38
N SER A 180 -3.74 -19.69 5.22
CA SER A 180 -4.05 -18.34 4.79
C SER A 180 -3.04 -17.80 3.78
N VAL A 181 -3.41 -16.74 3.06
CA VAL A 181 -2.54 -16.14 2.03
C VAL A 181 -1.19 -15.73 2.63
N GLY A 182 -1.21 -15.11 3.82
CA GLY A 182 0.02 -14.69 4.51
C GLY A 182 0.90 -15.86 4.92
N GLU A 183 0.30 -16.93 5.44
CA GLU A 183 1.00 -18.17 5.84
C GLU A 183 1.63 -18.88 4.63
N VAL A 184 0.92 -19.00 3.51
CA VAL A 184 1.45 -19.64 2.29
C VAL A 184 2.62 -18.86 1.71
N ILE A 185 2.52 -17.54 1.62
CA ILE A 185 3.63 -16.71 1.11
C ILE A 185 4.85 -16.82 2.03
N ALA A 186 4.66 -16.83 3.36
CA ALA A 186 5.73 -17.06 4.31
C ALA A 186 6.45 -18.41 4.08
N VAL A 187 5.70 -19.47 3.77
CA VAL A 187 6.26 -20.78 3.42
C VAL A 187 7.03 -20.74 2.11
N ILE A 188 6.51 -20.08 1.07
CA ILE A 188 7.21 -19.95 -0.20
C ILE A 188 8.56 -19.24 -0.02
N GLN A 189 8.62 -18.22 0.84
CA GLN A 189 9.87 -17.52 1.20
C GLN A 189 10.85 -18.40 1.98
N MET A 190 10.35 -19.27 2.86
CA MET A 190 11.17 -20.27 3.52
C MET A 190 11.75 -21.26 2.52
N ILE A 191 10.92 -21.78 1.59
CA ILE A 191 11.37 -22.70 0.55
C ILE A 191 12.49 -22.05 -0.28
N ARG A 192 12.31 -20.78 -0.67
CA ARG A 192 13.34 -20.00 -1.38
C ARG A 192 14.68 -19.96 -0.63
N SER A 193 14.62 -19.69 0.68
CA SER A 193 15.81 -19.66 1.55
C SER A 193 16.43 -21.04 1.71
N ALA A 194 15.59 -22.08 1.85
CA ALA A 194 15.99 -23.46 1.97
C ALA A 194 16.63 -23.99 0.68
N THR A 195 16.16 -23.58 -0.50
CA THR A 195 16.80 -23.91 -1.77
C THR A 195 18.19 -23.31 -1.87
N ALA A 196 18.36 -22.02 -1.55
CA ALA A 196 19.68 -21.39 -1.55
C ALA A 196 20.66 -22.10 -0.59
N GLN A 197 20.18 -22.48 0.59
CA GLN A 197 20.97 -23.26 1.54
C GLN A 197 21.27 -24.68 1.02
N GLY A 198 20.27 -25.40 0.49
CA GLY A 198 20.41 -26.75 -0.04
C GLY A 198 21.43 -26.81 -1.17
N ILE A 199 21.39 -25.84 -2.09
CA ILE A 199 22.37 -25.72 -3.17
C ILE A 199 23.78 -25.66 -2.59
N SER A 200 24.01 -24.89 -1.52
CA SER A 200 25.31 -24.78 -0.85
C SER A 200 25.80 -26.08 -0.18
N GLN A 201 24.94 -27.09 -0.02
CA GLN A 201 25.29 -28.38 0.59
C GLN A 201 25.72 -29.45 -0.43
N GLY A 202 25.49 -29.19 -1.72
CA GLY A 202 25.92 -30.07 -2.80
C GLY A 202 24.86 -31.09 -3.24
N GLU A 203 25.31 -32.12 -3.97
CA GLU A 203 24.43 -32.97 -4.79
C GLU A 203 23.33 -33.70 -4.03
N PHE A 204 23.54 -34.06 -2.76
CA PHE A 204 22.53 -34.80 -2.00
C PHE A 204 21.24 -34.00 -1.78
N ALA A 205 21.31 -32.66 -1.81
CA ALA A 205 20.17 -31.77 -1.62
C ALA A 205 19.32 -31.58 -2.89
N PHE A 206 19.79 -32.03 -4.06
CA PHE A 206 19.15 -31.80 -5.34
C PHE A 206 17.75 -32.40 -5.43
N ASP A 207 17.56 -33.64 -4.97
CA ASP A 207 16.23 -34.26 -4.90
C ASP A 207 15.28 -33.47 -3.98
N GLY A 208 15.81 -32.87 -2.91
CA GLY A 208 15.05 -32.01 -2.00
C GLY A 208 14.60 -30.71 -2.68
N ILE A 209 15.47 -30.11 -3.49
CA ILE A 209 15.19 -28.90 -4.28
C ILE A 209 14.16 -29.17 -5.38
N ASP A 210 14.24 -30.33 -6.05
CA ASP A 210 13.24 -30.74 -7.04
C ASP A 210 11.86 -30.88 -6.39
N ARG A 211 11.80 -31.49 -5.19
CA ARG A 211 10.54 -31.61 -4.43
C ARG A 211 10.04 -30.28 -3.90
N MET A 212 10.91 -29.36 -3.50
CA MET A 212 10.54 -27.98 -3.18
C MET A 212 9.92 -27.28 -4.38
N SER A 213 10.52 -27.41 -5.56
CA SER A 213 10.00 -26.86 -6.81
C SER A 213 8.63 -27.46 -7.16
N MET A 214 8.45 -28.76 -6.91
CA MET A 214 7.16 -29.43 -7.05
C MET A 214 6.11 -28.86 -6.10
N ILE A 215 6.45 -28.64 -4.82
CA ILE A 215 5.54 -28.03 -3.83
C ILE A 215 5.10 -26.64 -4.30
N VAL A 216 6.06 -25.79 -4.66
CA VAL A 216 5.78 -24.41 -5.11
C VAL A 216 4.93 -24.40 -6.38
N SER A 217 5.17 -25.33 -7.32
CA SER A 217 4.39 -25.48 -8.54
C SER A 217 2.95 -25.93 -8.25
N GLN A 218 2.75 -26.89 -7.34
CA GLN A 218 1.41 -27.34 -6.95
C GLN A 218 0.61 -26.23 -6.25
N ILE A 219 1.26 -25.45 -5.38
CA ILE A 219 0.62 -24.28 -4.77
C ILE A 219 0.24 -23.26 -5.86
N ARG A 220 1.15 -22.97 -6.80
CA ARG A 220 0.90 -22.04 -7.90
C ARG A 220 -0.31 -22.41 -8.75
N GLU A 221 -0.48 -23.70 -9.02
CA GLU A 221 -1.58 -24.20 -9.86
C GLU A 221 -2.92 -24.24 -9.12
N ASN A 222 -2.91 -24.57 -7.82
CA ASN A 222 -4.13 -24.89 -7.09
C ASN A 222 -4.58 -23.80 -6.10
N TYR A 223 -3.70 -22.86 -5.73
CA TYR A 223 -4.05 -21.81 -4.77
C TYR A 223 -4.81 -20.66 -5.48
N PRO A 224 -5.97 -20.22 -4.96
CA PRO A 224 -6.83 -19.26 -5.66
C PRO A 224 -6.25 -17.83 -5.71
N SER A 225 -5.42 -17.45 -4.73
CA SER A 225 -4.87 -16.09 -4.62
C SER A 225 -3.78 -15.82 -5.66
N ARG A 226 -3.94 -14.74 -6.44
CA ARG A 226 -2.94 -14.29 -7.41
C ARG A 226 -1.62 -13.87 -6.77
N LEU A 227 -1.69 -13.28 -5.57
CA LEU A 227 -0.49 -12.86 -4.83
C LEU A 227 0.38 -14.06 -4.44
N VAL A 228 -0.24 -15.19 -4.07
CA VAL A 228 0.46 -16.45 -3.85
C VAL A 228 1.12 -16.94 -5.14
N LYS A 229 0.41 -16.91 -6.27
CA LYS A 229 0.96 -17.29 -7.58
C LYS A 229 2.18 -16.46 -7.96
N TYR A 230 2.16 -15.14 -7.70
CA TYR A 230 3.31 -14.26 -7.91
C TYR A 230 4.49 -14.62 -7.01
N SER A 231 4.24 -14.94 -5.74
CA SER A 231 5.30 -15.41 -4.86
C SER A 231 5.88 -16.74 -5.34
N CYS A 232 5.05 -17.66 -5.85
CA CYS A 232 5.51 -18.90 -6.44
C CYS A 232 6.37 -18.66 -7.67
N ASP A 233 5.96 -17.79 -8.59
CA ASP A 233 6.73 -17.42 -9.78
C ASP A 233 8.12 -16.89 -9.40
N ILE A 234 8.18 -15.92 -8.48
CA ILE A 234 9.44 -15.35 -8.01
C ILE A 234 10.35 -16.43 -7.40
N CYS A 235 9.76 -17.34 -6.61
CA CYS A 235 10.49 -18.45 -6.02
C CYS A 235 11.04 -19.41 -7.09
N LEU A 236 10.20 -19.84 -8.04
CA LEU A 236 10.61 -20.76 -9.12
C LEU A 236 11.65 -20.15 -10.05
N GLU A 237 11.51 -18.86 -10.40
CA GLU A 237 12.50 -18.10 -11.17
C GLU A 237 13.85 -18.08 -10.44
N GLN A 238 13.84 -17.88 -9.12
CA GLN A 238 15.05 -17.89 -8.30
C GLN A 238 15.66 -19.30 -8.18
N ILE A 239 14.85 -20.35 -8.00
CA ILE A 239 15.34 -21.73 -7.99
C ILE A 239 16.02 -22.05 -9.33
N ALA A 240 15.37 -21.73 -10.46
CA ALA A 240 15.92 -21.96 -11.79
C ALA A 240 17.21 -21.17 -12.03
N LYS A 241 17.29 -19.92 -11.55
CA LYS A 241 18.51 -19.11 -11.63
C LYS A 241 19.65 -19.74 -10.85
N LEU A 242 19.42 -20.11 -9.59
CA LEU A 242 20.43 -20.74 -8.74
C LEU A 242 20.87 -22.11 -9.27
N TRP A 243 20.00 -22.80 -10.03
CA TRP A 243 20.32 -24.06 -10.68
C TRP A 243 21.21 -23.90 -11.93
N ASN A 244 21.00 -22.82 -12.68
CA ASN A 244 21.69 -22.58 -13.96
C ASN A 244 22.99 -21.78 -13.81
N GLU A 245 23.12 -20.94 -12.77
CA GLU A 245 24.36 -20.24 -12.48
C GLU A 245 25.37 -21.25 -11.92
N ASP A 246 26.25 -21.71 -12.81
CA ASP A 246 27.37 -22.59 -12.49
C ASP A 246 28.12 -22.04 -11.27
N TYR A 247 28.45 -22.93 -10.33
CA TYR A 247 28.88 -22.69 -8.94
C TYR A 247 30.05 -21.69 -8.77
N SER A 248 30.65 -21.23 -9.87
CA SER A 248 31.76 -20.29 -9.90
C SER A 248 31.28 -18.84 -10.03
N GLN A 249 31.48 -18.09 -8.95
CA GLN A 249 31.46 -16.63 -8.82
C GLN A 249 30.13 -16.01 -8.35
N ASN A 250 29.93 -16.04 -7.02
CA ASN A 250 29.43 -14.93 -6.20
C ASN A 250 28.62 -13.84 -6.92
N SER A 251 27.48 -14.21 -7.52
CA SER A 251 26.44 -13.28 -7.91
C SER A 251 25.69 -12.90 -6.63
N ARG A 252 26.31 -12.04 -5.80
CA ARG A 252 25.47 -11.11 -5.03
C ARG A 252 24.60 -10.44 -6.07
N GLU A 253 23.29 -10.66 -5.98
CA GLU A 253 22.32 -9.95 -6.83
C GLU A 253 22.79 -8.51 -6.89
N VAL A 254 23.17 -8.07 -8.10
CA VAL A 254 23.28 -6.66 -8.37
C VAL A 254 21.84 -6.20 -8.23
N GLU A 255 21.47 -5.75 -7.03
CA GLU A 255 20.36 -4.83 -6.82
C GLU A 255 20.38 -3.89 -8.02
N SER A 256 19.22 -3.71 -8.67
CA SER A 256 19.19 -2.88 -9.87
C SER A 256 19.86 -1.56 -9.48
N ARG A 257 20.84 -1.13 -10.28
CA ARG A 257 21.66 0.04 -9.94
C ARG A 257 20.77 1.24 -9.59
N GLU A 258 19.60 1.31 -10.22
CA GLU A 258 18.50 2.24 -9.95
C GLU A 258 17.94 2.16 -8.51
N GLU A 259 17.69 0.97 -7.95
CA GLU A 259 17.20 0.81 -6.57
C GLU A 259 18.25 1.24 -5.54
N VAL A 260 19.51 0.90 -5.76
CA VAL A 260 20.62 1.33 -4.88
C VAL A 260 20.75 2.84 -4.92
N GLU A 261 20.75 3.42 -6.12
CA GLU A 261 20.82 4.87 -6.31
C GLU A 261 19.63 5.60 -5.67
N LEU A 262 18.40 5.05 -5.79
CA LEU A 262 17.22 5.62 -5.15
C LEU A 262 17.27 5.51 -3.61
N SER A 263 17.70 4.36 -3.07
CA SER A 263 17.91 4.15 -1.63
C SER A 263 18.92 5.16 -1.08
N GLU A 264 20.06 5.32 -1.77
CA GLU A 264 21.09 6.31 -1.43
C GLU A 264 20.56 7.75 -1.51
N GLN A 265 19.74 8.08 -2.52
CA GLN A 265 19.10 9.39 -2.65
C GLN A 265 18.15 9.67 -1.48
N ILE A 266 17.30 8.71 -1.11
CA ILE A 266 16.39 8.85 0.05
C ILE A 266 17.20 9.05 1.33
N LEU A 267 18.19 8.18 1.58
CA LEU A 267 19.05 8.25 2.78
C LEU A 267 19.90 9.52 2.84
N SER A 268 20.19 10.16 1.70
CA SER A 268 20.92 11.43 1.68
C SER A 268 20.05 12.63 2.11
N ARG A 269 18.72 12.52 1.99
CA ARG A 269 17.77 13.63 2.25
C ARG A 269 16.96 13.45 3.54
N VAL A 270 16.89 12.23 4.04
CA VAL A 270 16.00 11.86 5.14
C VAL A 270 16.79 11.28 6.30
N ARG A 271 16.46 11.71 7.51
CA ARG A 271 16.94 11.04 8.73
C ARG A 271 15.93 10.00 9.17
N LEU A 272 16.29 8.73 9.13
CA LEU A 272 15.45 7.64 9.62
C LEU A 272 15.61 7.48 11.14
N ASP A 273 14.49 7.42 11.87
CA ASP A 273 14.48 7.25 13.33
C ASP A 273 13.50 6.14 13.76
N PRO A 274 13.97 4.99 14.30
CA PRO A 274 15.37 4.65 14.51
C PRO A 274 16.11 4.36 13.19
N PRO A 275 17.45 4.49 13.15
CA PRO A 275 18.22 4.09 11.98
C PRO A 275 18.05 2.58 11.73
N PRO A 276 17.80 2.15 10.48
CA PRO A 276 17.60 0.74 10.20
C PRO A 276 18.90 -0.05 10.42
N PRO A 277 18.80 -1.33 10.84
CA PRO A 277 19.98 -2.18 11.04
C PRO A 277 20.76 -2.46 9.75
N HIS A 278 20.10 -2.28 8.59
CA HIS A 278 20.69 -2.39 7.26
C HIS A 278 20.40 -1.11 6.46
N PRO A 279 21.33 -0.65 5.62
CA PRO A 279 21.23 0.65 4.94
C PRO A 279 20.31 0.62 3.71
N PHE A 280 19.45 -0.38 3.55
CA PHE A 280 18.64 -0.50 2.34
C PHE A 280 17.21 -0.02 2.61
N VAL A 281 16.80 0.99 1.84
CA VAL A 281 15.49 1.64 1.95
C VAL A 281 14.86 1.63 0.57
N ALA A 282 13.64 1.12 0.46
CA ALA A 282 12.90 1.13 -0.79
C ALA A 282 11.74 2.14 -0.71
N HIS A 283 11.56 2.91 -1.80
CA HIS A 283 10.30 3.61 -2.07
C HIS A 283 9.29 2.57 -2.55
N VAL A 284 8.19 2.43 -1.83
CA VAL A 284 7.21 1.37 -2.11
C VAL A 284 5.81 1.90 -2.38
N ALA A 285 5.53 3.16 -2.02
CA ALA A 285 4.26 3.84 -2.25
C ALA A 285 4.50 5.35 -2.28
N GLN A 286 3.56 6.11 -2.87
CA GLN A 286 3.67 7.54 -3.13
C GLN A 286 4.04 8.36 -1.88
N ASP A 287 3.63 7.88 -0.72
CA ASP A 287 3.81 8.53 0.58
C ASP A 287 4.61 7.67 1.57
N THR A 288 5.28 6.58 1.14
CA THR A 288 5.93 5.62 2.06
C THR A 288 7.23 5.01 1.56
N VAL A 289 8.19 4.94 2.49
CA VAL A 289 9.42 4.16 2.38
C VAL A 289 9.42 2.99 3.33
N VAL A 290 10.16 1.93 3.00
CA VAL A 290 10.40 0.79 3.89
C VAL A 290 11.88 0.57 4.09
N ALA A 291 12.28 0.15 5.29
CA ALA A 291 13.59 -0.42 5.51
C ALA A 291 13.53 -1.95 5.31
N LEU A 292 14.47 -2.47 4.54
CA LEU A 292 14.52 -3.89 4.18
C LEU A 292 15.54 -4.65 5.02
N ASP A 293 15.26 -5.93 5.29
CA ASP A 293 16.26 -6.87 5.82
C ASP A 293 17.18 -7.41 4.72
N ARG A 294 18.15 -8.26 5.09
CA ARG A 294 19.08 -8.90 4.13
C ARG A 294 18.42 -9.82 3.11
N ASN A 295 17.15 -10.17 3.29
CA ASN A 295 16.36 -10.98 2.37
C ASN A 295 15.42 -10.12 1.50
N ASN A 296 15.62 -8.80 1.51
CA ASN A 296 14.79 -7.80 0.84
C ASN A 296 13.32 -7.80 1.30
N LEU A 297 13.09 -8.16 2.58
CA LEU A 297 11.76 -8.08 3.19
C LEU A 297 11.63 -6.80 4.04
N PRO A 298 10.51 -6.06 3.91
CA PRO A 298 10.17 -4.96 4.79
C PRO A 298 10.20 -5.35 6.27
N THR A 299 10.88 -4.53 7.06
CA THR A 299 10.95 -4.66 8.53
C THR A 299 10.30 -3.48 9.23
N SER A 300 10.38 -2.31 8.62
CA SER A 300 9.78 -1.09 9.11
C SER A 300 9.43 -0.20 7.93
N TYR A 301 8.54 0.76 8.16
CA TYR A 301 8.07 1.71 7.17
C TYR A 301 7.95 3.09 7.80
N GLY A 302 8.01 4.12 6.98
CA GLY A 302 7.81 5.48 7.41
C GLY A 302 7.14 6.29 6.31
N LYS A 303 6.27 7.21 6.72
CA LYS A 303 5.66 8.15 5.78
C LYS A 303 6.67 9.20 5.35
N LEU A 304 6.67 9.49 4.07
CA LEU A 304 7.59 10.44 3.47
C LEU A 304 6.86 11.19 2.37
N ASP A 305 6.93 12.51 2.41
CA ASP A 305 6.37 13.34 1.35
C ASP A 305 7.40 13.43 0.22
N PHE A 306 7.16 12.66 -0.84
CA PHE A 306 8.08 12.63 -1.97
C PHE A 306 8.02 13.88 -2.84
N GLU A 307 6.97 14.70 -2.78
CA GLU A 307 6.91 15.93 -3.58
C GLU A 307 7.87 16.99 -3.04
N THR A 308 7.93 17.14 -1.71
CA THR A 308 8.94 17.97 -1.05
C THR A 308 10.34 17.42 -1.26
N LEU A 309 10.52 16.10 -1.33
CA LEU A 309 11.81 15.52 -1.69
C LEU A 309 12.22 15.78 -3.14
N LYS A 310 11.34 15.60 -4.13
CA LYS A 310 11.66 15.78 -5.55
C LYS A 310 12.08 17.21 -5.90
N THR A 311 11.56 18.19 -5.16
CA THR A 311 11.83 19.62 -5.38
C THR A 311 13.06 20.14 -4.62
N ALA A 312 13.61 19.37 -3.68
CA ALA A 312 14.82 19.74 -2.95
C ALA A 312 16.08 19.68 -3.83
N GLU A 313 16.99 20.64 -3.62
CA GLU A 313 18.32 20.65 -4.25
C GLU A 313 19.04 19.31 -3.99
N PRO A 314 19.79 18.80 -4.98
CA PRO A 314 20.47 17.53 -4.85
C PRO A 314 21.48 17.55 -3.68
N VAL A 315 21.47 16.48 -2.88
CA VAL A 315 22.31 16.33 -1.68
C VAL A 315 23.39 15.29 -1.95
N ILE A 316 24.62 15.59 -1.55
CA ILE A 316 25.75 14.68 -1.69
C ILE A 316 25.67 13.61 -0.60
N SER A 317 25.72 12.33 -1.00
CA SER A 317 25.50 11.21 -0.08
C SER A 317 26.61 11.07 0.99
N ALA A 318 26.25 10.58 2.18
CA ALA A 318 27.21 10.31 3.26
C ALA A 318 28.29 9.29 2.84
N GLN A 319 27.95 8.35 1.96
CA GLN A 319 28.91 7.42 1.38
C GLN A 319 29.94 8.14 0.50
N THR A 320 29.51 9.10 -0.33
CA THR A 320 30.41 9.95 -1.12
C THR A 320 31.38 10.70 -0.22
N ILE A 321 30.90 11.22 0.92
CA ILE A 321 31.76 11.87 1.93
C ILE A 321 32.75 10.85 2.54
N SER A 322 32.30 9.66 2.93
CA SER A 322 33.19 8.61 3.47
C SER A 322 34.24 8.15 2.46
N GLU A 323 33.88 8.01 1.19
CA GLU A 323 34.81 7.67 0.11
C GLU A 323 35.83 8.79 -0.11
N LEU A 324 35.42 10.06 -0.09
CA LEU A 324 36.33 11.20 -0.09
C LEU A 324 37.28 11.20 1.12
N GLU A 325 36.79 10.86 2.32
CA GLU A 325 37.63 10.75 3.52
C GLU A 325 38.66 9.62 3.41
N LYS A 326 38.27 8.48 2.83
CA LYS A 326 39.19 7.37 2.52
C LYS A 326 40.24 7.83 1.51
N MET A 327 39.83 8.46 0.42
CA MET A 327 40.75 9.00 -0.61
C MET A 327 41.71 10.05 -0.03
N ARG A 328 41.24 10.88 0.92
CA ARG A 328 42.07 11.88 1.62
C ARG A 328 43.20 11.25 2.45
N THR A 329 43.00 10.03 2.98
CA THR A 329 43.96 9.36 3.88
C THR A 329 44.95 8.45 3.17
N VAL A 330 44.81 8.24 1.85
CA VAL A 330 45.75 7.44 1.06
C VAL A 330 47.16 8.03 1.13
N SER A 331 48.14 7.18 1.47
CA SER A 331 49.54 7.58 1.62
C SER A 331 50.13 8.05 0.29
N LEU A 332 51.00 9.06 0.31
CA LEU A 332 51.79 9.49 -0.85
C LEU A 332 52.61 8.33 -1.47
N SER A 333 52.96 7.29 -0.70
CA SER A 333 53.63 6.09 -1.25
C SER A 333 52.71 5.20 -2.09
N GLU A 334 51.39 5.25 -1.88
CA GLU A 334 50.38 4.47 -2.61
C GLU A 334 49.83 5.24 -3.83
N THR A 335 49.98 6.57 -3.85
CA THR A 335 49.55 7.42 -4.98
C THR A 335 50.29 7.17 -6.30
N PHE A 336 51.40 6.41 -6.32
CA PHE A 336 52.07 6.03 -7.57
C PHE A 336 51.21 5.15 -8.50
N HIS A 337 50.11 4.58 -7.99
CA HIS A 337 49.11 3.84 -8.77
C HIS A 337 47.71 4.49 -8.71
N PHE A 338 47.64 5.80 -8.41
CA PHE A 338 46.38 6.51 -8.35
C PHE A 338 45.68 6.51 -9.72
N ASP A 339 44.50 5.88 -9.78
CA ASP A 339 43.66 5.85 -10.97
C ASP A 339 42.91 7.18 -11.09
N THR A 340 43.49 8.09 -11.87
CA THR A 340 42.96 9.45 -12.07
C THR A 340 41.56 9.40 -12.69
N HIS A 341 41.28 8.38 -13.52
CA HIS A 341 39.99 8.19 -14.18
C HIS A 341 38.89 7.96 -13.16
N ASN A 342 39.06 6.95 -12.30
CA ASN A 342 38.05 6.61 -11.29
C ASN A 342 37.78 7.77 -10.36
N PHE A 343 38.80 8.59 -10.07
CA PHE A 343 38.61 9.80 -9.28
C PHE A 343 37.82 10.88 -10.04
N LEU A 344 38.16 11.16 -11.29
CA LEU A 344 37.43 12.13 -12.11
C LEU A 344 35.98 11.70 -12.33
N GLU A 345 35.73 10.41 -12.58
CA GLU A 345 34.38 9.84 -12.63
C GLU A 345 33.64 9.97 -11.31
N PHE A 346 34.32 9.68 -10.21
CA PHE A 346 33.74 9.86 -8.89
C PHE A 346 33.34 11.33 -8.64
N VAL A 347 34.21 12.29 -8.98
CA VAL A 347 33.88 13.72 -8.86
C VAL A 347 32.73 14.10 -9.79
N ARG A 348 32.75 13.64 -11.05
CA ARG A 348 31.71 13.89 -12.05
C ARG A 348 30.34 13.39 -11.58
N ALA A 349 30.25 12.10 -11.31
CA ALA A 349 29.01 11.37 -11.09
C ALA A 349 28.44 11.52 -9.67
N ARG A 350 29.30 11.71 -8.65
CA ARG A 350 28.85 11.72 -7.24
C ARG A 350 28.86 13.11 -6.61
N ILE A 351 29.77 13.99 -7.02
CA ILE A 351 29.89 15.33 -6.42
C ILE A 351 29.23 16.36 -7.31
N LEU A 352 29.71 16.52 -8.54
CA LEU A 352 29.27 17.61 -9.41
C LEU A 352 27.84 17.40 -9.90
N ALA A 353 27.48 16.16 -10.27
CA ALA A 353 26.09 15.83 -10.55
C ALA A 353 25.17 16.09 -9.35
N GLY A 354 25.65 15.77 -8.15
CA GLY A 354 24.98 16.05 -6.88
C GLY A 354 24.91 17.54 -6.53
N MET A 355 25.71 18.42 -7.14
CA MET A 355 25.62 19.87 -6.95
C MET A 355 24.76 20.56 -8.02
N LEU A 356 24.73 20.02 -9.24
CA LEU A 356 24.04 20.62 -10.38
C LEU A 356 22.65 20.06 -10.64
N GLY A 357 22.35 18.85 -10.17
CA GLY A 357 21.08 18.17 -10.40
C GLY A 357 20.96 17.51 -11.78
N HIS A 358 22.06 17.44 -12.53
CA HIS A 358 22.17 16.71 -13.79
C HIS A 358 23.58 16.14 -13.96
N GLU A 359 23.75 15.16 -14.85
CA GLU A 359 25.08 14.65 -15.17
C GLU A 359 25.92 15.74 -15.88
N PRO A 360 27.09 16.12 -15.35
CA PRO A 360 27.88 17.20 -15.90
C PRO A 360 28.71 16.73 -17.09
N ASN A 361 28.77 17.56 -18.13
CA ASN A 361 29.65 17.32 -19.28
C ASN A 361 31.12 17.63 -18.94
N ASN A 362 32.04 17.23 -19.82
CA ASN A 362 33.48 17.39 -19.60
C ASN A 362 33.93 18.85 -19.43
N SER A 363 33.24 19.80 -20.06
CA SER A 363 33.53 21.23 -19.89
C SER A 363 33.13 21.69 -18.49
N GLU A 364 31.94 21.30 -18.02
CA GLU A 364 31.45 21.63 -16.68
C GLU A 364 32.34 21.02 -15.59
N LEU A 365 32.79 19.77 -15.77
CA LEU A 365 33.75 19.13 -14.87
C LEU A 365 35.09 19.87 -14.85
N ALA A 366 35.64 20.21 -16.03
CA ALA A 366 36.92 20.93 -16.11
C ALA A 366 36.83 22.35 -15.52
N ASP A 367 35.73 23.07 -15.77
CA ASP A 367 35.47 24.39 -15.20
C ASP A 367 35.32 24.29 -13.68
N PHE A 368 34.52 23.34 -13.18
CA PHE A 368 34.38 23.07 -11.76
C PHE A 368 35.74 22.79 -11.11
N LEU A 369 36.52 21.86 -11.68
CA LEU A 369 37.84 21.53 -11.13
C LEU A 369 38.75 22.76 -11.14
N SER A 370 38.83 23.51 -12.24
CA SER A 370 39.73 24.68 -12.32
C SER A 370 39.35 25.82 -11.37
N GLN A 371 38.05 26.05 -11.13
CA GLN A 371 37.57 27.07 -10.21
C GLN A 371 37.95 26.75 -8.76
N ASN A 372 38.01 25.46 -8.42
CA ASN A 372 38.27 24.98 -7.06
C ASN A 372 39.75 24.64 -6.84
N PHE A 373 40.44 24.27 -7.91
CA PHE A 373 41.81 23.80 -7.91
C PHE A 373 42.66 24.69 -8.80
N LYS A 374 43.17 25.79 -8.21
CA LYS A 374 43.96 26.83 -8.91
C LYS A 374 45.34 26.36 -9.43
N PHE A 375 45.65 25.08 -9.35
CA PHE A 375 46.94 24.52 -9.79
C PHE A 375 46.93 24.02 -11.24
N LEU A 376 45.76 23.88 -11.86
CA LEU A 376 45.59 23.59 -13.29
C LEU A 376 44.51 24.50 -13.89
N SER A 377 44.64 24.82 -15.19
CA SER A 377 43.59 25.56 -15.91
C SER A 377 42.45 24.65 -16.34
N ALA A 378 41.27 25.20 -16.66
CA ALA A 378 40.17 24.43 -17.25
C ALA A 378 40.61 23.67 -18.51
N LYS A 379 41.52 24.26 -19.30
CA LYS A 379 42.10 23.61 -20.48
C LYS A 379 42.93 22.38 -20.12
N ASP A 380 43.74 22.45 -19.07
CA ASP A 380 44.58 21.33 -18.63
C ASP A 380 43.72 20.19 -18.06
N PHE A 381 42.66 20.50 -17.31
CA PHE A 381 41.69 19.49 -16.85
C PHE A 381 40.90 18.88 -18.01
N ALA A 382 40.47 19.67 -18.99
CA ALA A 382 39.78 19.14 -20.18
C ALA A 382 40.68 18.20 -20.99
N GLU A 383 41.97 18.52 -21.09
CA GLU A 383 42.97 17.66 -21.74
C GLU A 383 43.19 16.35 -20.96
N LEU A 384 43.23 16.42 -19.62
CA LEU A 384 43.30 15.25 -18.74
C LEU A 384 42.08 14.32 -18.93
N ILE A 385 40.85 14.86 -18.85
CA ILE A 385 39.58 14.11 -18.99
C ILE A 385 39.49 13.43 -20.37
N ARG A 386 39.76 14.19 -21.45
CA ARG A 386 39.67 13.67 -22.83
C ARG A 386 40.63 12.50 -23.06
N THR A 387 41.80 12.56 -22.45
CA THR A 387 42.83 11.53 -22.64
C THR A 387 42.47 10.27 -21.85
N ASP A 388 41.87 10.40 -20.68
CA ASP A 388 41.35 9.27 -19.90
C ASP A 388 40.21 8.52 -20.62
N GLU A 389 39.26 9.26 -21.21
CA GLU A 389 38.20 8.66 -22.06
C GLU A 389 38.81 7.89 -23.25
N GLY A 390 39.89 8.39 -23.83
CA GLY A 390 40.64 7.68 -24.87
C GLY A 390 41.25 6.36 -24.38
N VAL A 391 41.73 6.31 -23.14
CA VAL A 391 42.26 5.09 -22.50
C VAL A 391 41.15 4.09 -22.17
N GLN A 392 40.03 4.56 -21.62
CA GLN A 392 38.85 3.74 -21.34
C GLN A 392 38.32 3.12 -22.64
N THR A 393 38.17 3.93 -23.69
CA THR A 393 37.74 3.49 -25.02
C THR A 393 38.69 2.42 -25.56
N ALA A 394 40.02 2.59 -25.41
CA ALA A 394 41.00 1.59 -25.83
C ALA A 394 40.90 0.27 -25.03
N ARG A 395 40.61 0.33 -23.72
CA ARG A 395 40.38 -0.85 -22.86
C ARG A 395 39.09 -1.57 -23.22
N GLU A 396 38.01 -0.83 -23.47
CA GLU A 396 36.73 -1.40 -23.93
C GLU A 396 36.89 -2.07 -25.30
N ILE A 397 37.58 -1.42 -26.24
CA ILE A 397 37.92 -2.02 -27.53
C ILE A 397 38.76 -3.29 -27.34
N ALA A 398 39.75 -3.30 -26.43
CA ALA A 398 40.53 -4.49 -26.13
C ALA A 398 39.69 -5.62 -25.52
N SER A 399 38.75 -5.27 -24.63
CA SER A 399 37.83 -6.22 -23.99
C SER A 399 36.86 -6.84 -25.01
N LEU A 400 36.23 -6.00 -25.84
CA LEU A 400 35.36 -6.44 -26.93
C LEU A 400 36.12 -7.30 -27.93
N GLU A 401 37.37 -6.93 -28.25
CA GLU A 401 38.19 -7.71 -29.17
C GLU A 401 38.63 -9.05 -28.55
N ARG A 402 38.89 -9.11 -27.24
CA ARG A 402 39.14 -10.36 -26.52
C ARG A 402 37.89 -11.25 -26.51
N ALA A 403 36.72 -10.68 -26.24
CA ALA A 403 35.45 -11.40 -26.27
C ALA A 403 35.18 -11.97 -27.68
N ARG A 404 35.39 -11.14 -28.73
CA ARG A 404 35.26 -11.55 -30.13
C ARG A 404 36.22 -12.70 -30.49
N ILE A 405 37.49 -12.60 -30.08
CA ILE A 405 38.50 -13.64 -30.32
C ILE A 405 38.17 -14.92 -29.56
N ASN A 406 37.71 -14.83 -28.30
CA ASN A 406 37.27 -15.98 -27.52
C ASN A 406 36.07 -16.67 -28.17
N GLN A 407 35.11 -15.90 -28.69
CA GLN A 407 33.97 -16.44 -29.44
C GLN A 407 34.45 -17.17 -30.70
N GLU A 408 35.35 -16.57 -31.50
CA GLU A 408 35.90 -17.22 -32.70
C GLU A 408 36.65 -18.53 -32.39
N VAL A 409 37.30 -18.62 -31.23
CA VAL A 409 37.94 -19.87 -30.76
C VAL A 409 36.91 -20.87 -30.30
N SER A 410 35.91 -20.40 -29.54
CA SER A 410 34.80 -21.22 -29.06
C SER A 410 34.09 -21.88 -30.25
N ASP A 411 33.70 -21.10 -31.27
CA ASP A 411 33.02 -21.60 -32.47
C ASP A 411 33.85 -22.66 -33.21
N LYS A 412 35.16 -22.42 -33.37
CA LYS A 412 36.07 -23.39 -34.00
C LYS A 412 36.24 -24.66 -33.17
N ASN A 413 36.31 -24.52 -31.85
CA ASN A 413 36.44 -25.66 -30.94
C ASN A 413 35.13 -26.44 -30.84
N GLU A 414 33.99 -25.75 -30.91
CA GLU A 414 32.66 -26.34 -30.99
C GLU A 414 32.52 -27.22 -32.23
N GLU A 415 32.95 -26.73 -33.40
CA GLU A 415 32.96 -27.52 -34.65
C GLU A 415 33.81 -28.79 -34.50
N ILE A 416 35.01 -28.67 -33.92
CA ILE A 416 35.90 -29.81 -33.64
C ILE A 416 35.25 -30.79 -32.65
N SER A 417 34.65 -30.29 -31.57
CA SER A 417 33.95 -31.09 -30.57
C SER A 417 32.75 -31.82 -31.17
N ARG A 418 32.02 -31.17 -32.10
CA ARG A 418 30.90 -31.78 -32.84
C ARG A 418 31.37 -32.93 -33.71
N HIS A 419 32.48 -32.76 -34.43
CA HIS A 419 33.10 -33.85 -35.18
C HIS A 419 33.59 -34.97 -34.26
N ALA A 420 34.09 -34.64 -33.06
CA ALA A 420 34.54 -35.64 -32.09
C ALA A 420 33.40 -36.45 -31.47
N VAL A 421 32.30 -35.78 -31.11
CA VAL A 421 31.07 -36.43 -30.66
C VAL A 421 30.50 -37.33 -31.75
N GLN A 422 30.46 -36.88 -33.00
CA GLN A 422 30.02 -37.72 -34.12
C GLN A 422 30.94 -38.93 -34.33
N PHE A 423 32.26 -38.71 -34.33
CA PHE A 423 33.24 -39.78 -34.47
C PHE A 423 33.10 -40.83 -33.35
N PHE A 424 32.89 -40.39 -32.10
CA PHE A 424 32.69 -41.29 -30.98
C PHE A 424 31.35 -42.06 -31.08
N SER A 425 30.29 -41.40 -31.53
CA SER A 425 29.00 -42.03 -31.82
C SER A 425 29.15 -43.13 -32.88
N ASP A 426 29.79 -42.83 -34.00
CA ASP A 426 30.03 -43.79 -35.08
C ASP A 426 30.89 -44.96 -34.60
N TRP A 427 31.89 -44.68 -33.75
CA TRP A 427 32.74 -45.70 -33.13
C TRP A 427 31.94 -46.60 -32.18
N LEU A 428 31.04 -46.05 -31.35
CA LEU A 428 30.15 -46.83 -30.50
C LEU A 428 29.23 -47.74 -31.32
N ASP A 429 28.64 -47.21 -32.39
CA ASP A 429 27.79 -47.98 -33.31
C ASP A 429 28.57 -49.12 -33.99
N GLU A 430 29.83 -48.88 -34.36
CA GLU A 430 30.74 -49.89 -34.91
C GLU A 430 31.07 -50.98 -33.85
N MET A 431 31.31 -50.59 -32.60
CA MET A 431 31.58 -51.53 -31.50
C MET A 431 30.36 -52.38 -31.15
N ASP A 432 29.17 -51.80 -31.15
CA ASP A 432 27.90 -52.50 -30.97
C ASP A 432 27.66 -53.50 -32.10
N ALA A 433 27.86 -53.11 -33.36
CA ALA A 433 27.72 -53.99 -34.52
C ALA A 433 28.70 -55.16 -34.50
N LYS A 434 29.90 -54.96 -33.94
CA LYS A 434 30.90 -56.03 -33.74
C LYS A 434 30.59 -56.93 -32.53
N GLY A 435 29.56 -56.63 -31.73
CA GLY A 435 29.22 -57.34 -30.50
C GLY A 435 30.28 -57.19 -29.40
N LYS A 436 31.06 -56.10 -29.46
CA LYS A 436 32.24 -55.87 -28.61
C LYS A 436 32.02 -54.82 -27.52
N ASN A 437 30.80 -54.34 -27.32
CA ASN A 437 30.54 -53.26 -26.38
C ASN A 437 30.56 -53.77 -24.93
N GLN A 438 31.76 -53.78 -24.32
CA GLN A 438 31.96 -54.08 -22.89
C GLN A 438 32.00 -52.81 -22.02
N LEU A 439 31.74 -51.64 -22.61
CA LEU A 439 31.67 -50.38 -21.88
C LEU A 439 30.50 -50.41 -20.88
N HIS A 440 30.68 -49.76 -19.74
CA HIS A 440 29.61 -49.57 -18.77
C HIS A 440 28.41 -48.91 -19.46
N SER A 441 27.24 -49.57 -19.39
CA SER A 441 26.00 -49.08 -20.01
C SER A 441 25.59 -47.68 -19.52
N PHE A 442 26.06 -47.29 -18.34
CA PHE A 442 25.77 -45.99 -17.73
C PHE A 442 26.41 -44.81 -18.48
N ASP A 443 27.70 -44.87 -18.82
CA ASP A 443 28.40 -43.76 -19.49
C ASP A 443 27.99 -43.61 -20.97
N VAL A 444 27.74 -44.74 -21.66
CA VAL A 444 27.15 -44.74 -23.00
C VAL A 444 25.74 -44.15 -22.97
N GLY A 445 24.94 -44.49 -21.96
CA GLY A 445 23.61 -43.91 -21.74
C GLY A 445 23.67 -42.40 -21.52
N LYS A 446 24.62 -41.92 -20.71
CA LYS A 446 24.85 -40.49 -20.44
C LYS A 446 25.28 -39.75 -21.71
N PHE A 447 26.20 -40.31 -22.49
CA PHE A 447 26.61 -39.77 -23.79
C PHE A 447 25.43 -39.62 -24.75
N ARG A 448 24.64 -40.69 -24.95
CA ARG A 448 23.48 -40.69 -25.86
C ARG A 448 22.38 -39.73 -25.39
N LYS A 449 22.18 -39.60 -24.08
CA LYS A 449 21.26 -38.62 -23.49
C LYS A 449 21.68 -37.20 -23.88
N TYR A 450 22.93 -36.81 -23.62
CA TYR A 450 23.44 -35.47 -23.98
C TYR A 450 23.42 -35.21 -25.49
N GLN A 451 23.75 -36.21 -26.30
CA GLN A 451 23.66 -36.11 -27.75
C GLN A 451 22.21 -35.84 -28.22
N LYS A 452 21.22 -36.53 -27.66
CA LYS A 452 19.79 -36.37 -27.99
C LYS A 452 19.24 -35.01 -27.55
N GLU A 453 19.71 -34.49 -26.42
CA GLU A 453 19.35 -33.18 -25.87
C GLU A 453 20.02 -32.02 -26.62
N GLY A 454 20.97 -32.30 -27.54
CA GLY A 454 21.77 -31.27 -28.21
C GLY A 454 22.83 -30.65 -27.31
N ASN A 455 23.12 -31.23 -26.15
CA ASN A 455 24.16 -30.78 -25.22
C ASN A 455 25.54 -31.27 -25.70
N LEU A 456 26.17 -30.47 -26.57
CA LEU A 456 27.44 -30.83 -27.20
C LEU A 456 28.60 -30.95 -26.20
N GLU A 457 28.69 -30.03 -25.24
CA GLU A 457 29.77 -30.02 -24.24
C GLU A 457 29.70 -31.25 -23.32
N GLY A 458 28.49 -31.58 -22.84
CA GLY A 458 28.26 -32.79 -22.06
C GLY A 458 28.59 -34.06 -22.83
N ALA A 459 28.18 -34.14 -24.10
CA ALA A 459 28.50 -35.28 -24.96
C ALA A 459 30.00 -35.40 -25.23
N PHE A 460 30.70 -34.29 -25.50
CA PHE A 460 32.13 -34.26 -25.73
C PHE A 460 32.92 -34.68 -24.48
N SER A 461 32.56 -34.14 -23.31
CA SER A 461 33.22 -34.47 -22.04
C SER A 461 33.12 -35.96 -21.71
N VAL A 462 31.93 -36.56 -21.88
CA VAL A 462 31.75 -38.01 -21.67
C VAL A 462 32.57 -38.81 -22.68
N ALA A 463 32.53 -38.44 -23.96
CA ALA A 463 33.30 -39.13 -25.00
C ALA A 463 34.82 -39.07 -24.76
N HIS A 464 35.34 -37.91 -24.37
CA HIS A 464 36.75 -37.69 -24.05
C HIS A 464 37.19 -38.50 -22.83
N ASN A 465 36.41 -38.46 -21.75
CA ASN A 465 36.68 -39.26 -20.54
C ASN A 465 36.67 -40.76 -20.84
N MET A 466 35.69 -41.24 -21.61
CA MET A 466 35.61 -42.64 -22.02
C MET A 466 36.82 -43.05 -22.88
N ALA A 467 37.26 -42.22 -23.82
CA ALA A 467 38.46 -42.47 -24.60
C ALA A 467 39.71 -42.58 -23.70
N GLY A 468 39.84 -41.71 -22.68
CA GLY A 468 40.93 -41.76 -21.70
C GLY A 468 40.90 -43.02 -20.81
N ILE A 469 39.72 -43.41 -20.32
CA ILE A 469 39.54 -44.63 -19.53
C ILE A 469 39.91 -45.86 -20.38
N LEU A 470 39.41 -45.94 -21.61
CA LEU A 470 39.73 -47.03 -22.54
C LEU A 470 41.23 -47.13 -22.83
N ALA A 471 41.90 -46.00 -23.03
CA ALA A 471 43.35 -45.97 -23.19
C ALA A 471 44.07 -46.56 -21.97
N SER A 472 43.70 -46.13 -20.76
CA SER A 472 44.29 -46.64 -19.51
C SER A 472 44.03 -48.13 -19.25
N LEU A 473 42.87 -48.64 -19.69
CA LEU A 473 42.53 -50.07 -19.58
C LEU A 473 43.31 -50.91 -20.60
N SER A 474 43.55 -50.39 -21.81
CA SER A 474 44.34 -51.09 -22.84
C SER A 474 45.80 -51.31 -22.43
N GLU A 475 46.37 -50.40 -21.63
CA GLU A 475 47.75 -50.55 -21.11
C GLU A 475 47.89 -51.66 -20.05
N ASN A 476 46.78 -52.12 -19.46
CA ASN A 476 46.77 -53.05 -18.31
C ASN A 476 46.31 -54.48 -18.64
N LEU A 477 45.94 -54.80 -19.89
CA LEU A 477 45.43 -56.13 -20.26
C LEU A 477 46.54 -57.09 -20.70
N ASP A 478 46.59 -58.28 -20.08
CA ASP A 478 47.57 -59.33 -20.37
C ASP A 478 47.26 -60.07 -21.70
N GLY A 479 48.30 -60.46 -22.45
CA GLY A 479 48.38 -60.53 -23.92
C GLY A 479 47.46 -61.46 -24.73
N SER A 480 46.33 -61.94 -24.18
CA SER A 480 45.35 -62.80 -24.87
C SER A 480 44.10 -62.08 -25.43
N GLN A 481 43.95 -60.76 -25.20
CA GLN A 481 42.84 -59.93 -25.72
C GLN A 481 43.29 -58.80 -26.69
N ARG A 482 44.36 -59.00 -27.46
CA ARG A 482 44.96 -58.01 -28.38
C ARG A 482 44.07 -57.47 -29.53
N VAL A 483 42.85 -57.97 -29.70
CA VAL A 483 41.89 -57.46 -30.73
C VAL A 483 41.15 -56.19 -30.23
N GLN A 484 41.65 -55.53 -29.18
CA GLN A 484 41.14 -54.26 -28.66
C GLN A 484 42.13 -53.08 -28.80
N ASP A 485 43.41 -53.33 -29.11
CA ASP A 485 44.44 -52.28 -29.07
C ASP A 485 44.32 -51.29 -30.25
N GLU A 486 43.97 -51.74 -31.46
CA GLU A 486 43.93 -50.84 -32.63
C GLU A 486 42.72 -49.88 -32.62
N ASP A 487 41.54 -50.36 -32.22
CA ASP A 487 40.32 -49.54 -32.16
C ASP A 487 40.40 -48.49 -31.03
N VAL A 488 40.94 -48.88 -29.86
CA VAL A 488 41.19 -47.96 -28.74
C VAL A 488 42.33 -46.99 -29.05
N ALA A 489 43.41 -47.45 -29.69
CA ALA A 489 44.49 -46.56 -30.13
C ALA A 489 44.00 -45.55 -31.17
N ARG A 490 43.14 -45.96 -32.11
CA ARG A 490 42.53 -45.06 -33.10
C ARG A 490 41.65 -44.01 -32.43
N LEU A 491 40.81 -44.41 -31.47
CA LEU A 491 39.95 -43.52 -30.69
C LEU A 491 40.79 -42.52 -29.89
N THR A 492 41.79 -43.02 -29.16
CA THR A 492 42.68 -42.20 -28.32
C THR A 492 43.49 -41.21 -29.16
N ALA A 493 44.06 -41.66 -30.28
CA ALA A 493 44.81 -40.79 -31.20
C ALA A 493 43.93 -39.68 -31.80
N TYR A 494 42.65 -39.98 -32.05
CA TYR A 494 41.69 -38.99 -32.54
C TYR A 494 41.41 -37.92 -31.47
N PHE A 495 41.12 -38.30 -30.22
CA PHE A 495 40.87 -37.33 -29.14
C PHE A 495 42.12 -36.53 -28.75
N GLN A 496 43.32 -37.13 -28.85
CA GLN A 496 44.59 -36.39 -28.71
C GLN A 496 44.78 -35.35 -29.82
N GLU A 497 44.38 -35.66 -31.05
CA GLU A 497 44.41 -34.69 -32.15
C GLU A 497 43.39 -33.56 -31.94
N VAL A 498 42.20 -33.88 -31.41
CA VAL A 498 41.20 -32.87 -31.02
C VAL A 498 41.77 -31.91 -29.97
N ASP A 499 42.39 -32.43 -28.89
CA ASP A 499 43.03 -31.61 -27.85
C ASP A 499 44.14 -30.72 -28.42
N ARG A 500 44.91 -31.26 -29.37
CA ARG A 500 45.97 -30.52 -30.07
C ARG A 500 45.40 -29.38 -30.91
N GLN A 501 44.26 -29.59 -31.59
CA GLN A 501 43.60 -28.56 -32.39
C GLN A 501 42.94 -27.49 -31.50
N HIS A 502 42.26 -27.86 -30.42
CA HIS A 502 41.75 -26.91 -29.43
C HIS A 502 42.86 -26.03 -28.86
N THR A 503 43.98 -26.64 -28.48
CA THR A 503 45.17 -25.92 -27.98
C THR A 503 45.77 -24.99 -29.04
N LYS A 504 45.80 -25.44 -30.31
CA LYS A 504 46.31 -24.64 -31.43
C LYS A 504 45.43 -23.42 -31.68
N ASN A 505 44.11 -23.58 -31.68
CA ASN A 505 43.16 -22.48 -31.85
C ASN A 505 43.33 -21.44 -30.75
N TRP A 506 43.44 -21.86 -29.49
CA TRP A 506 43.71 -20.97 -28.36
C TRP A 506 45.05 -20.22 -28.49
N ARG A 507 46.14 -20.91 -28.87
CA ARG A 507 47.44 -20.25 -29.05
C ARG A 507 47.45 -19.24 -30.19
N GLN A 508 46.74 -19.52 -31.29
CA GLN A 508 46.61 -18.59 -32.41
C GLN A 508 45.81 -17.35 -32.03
N ALA A 509 44.72 -17.53 -31.28
CA ALA A 509 43.91 -16.45 -30.74
C ALA A 509 44.67 -15.57 -29.75
N GLU A 510 45.37 -16.17 -28.79
CA GLU A 510 46.22 -15.44 -27.84
C GLU A 510 47.32 -14.65 -28.56
N SER A 511 47.91 -15.21 -29.62
CA SER A 511 48.91 -14.50 -30.44
C SER A 511 48.30 -13.32 -31.20
N SER A 512 47.09 -13.49 -31.77
CA SER A 512 46.35 -12.43 -32.46
C SER A 512 45.95 -11.31 -31.50
N PHE A 513 45.46 -11.67 -30.31
CA PHE A 513 45.11 -10.74 -29.26
C PHE A 513 46.34 -9.94 -28.80
N ARG A 514 47.47 -10.60 -28.51
CA ARG A 514 48.72 -9.92 -28.13
C ARG A 514 49.21 -8.94 -29.19
N LEU A 515 49.07 -9.29 -30.49
CA LEU A 515 49.45 -8.38 -31.57
C LEU A 515 48.57 -7.12 -31.56
N LYS A 516 47.25 -7.27 -31.42
CA LYS A 516 46.31 -6.14 -31.35
C LYS A 516 46.49 -5.32 -30.07
N LEU A 517 46.72 -5.99 -28.94
CA LEU A 517 47.01 -5.35 -27.66
C LEU A 517 48.29 -4.50 -27.77
N SER A 518 49.34 -4.99 -28.43
CA SER A 518 50.57 -4.21 -28.63
C SER A 518 50.38 -2.93 -29.46
N VAL A 519 49.37 -2.87 -30.33
CA VAL A 519 49.02 -1.67 -31.10
C VAL A 519 48.27 -0.68 -30.22
N LEU A 520 47.35 -1.17 -29.38
CA LEU A 520 46.64 -0.37 -28.39
C LEU A 520 47.60 0.17 -27.32
N GLU A 521 48.54 -0.65 -26.84
CA GLU A 521 49.60 -0.26 -25.90
C GLU A 521 50.52 0.83 -26.48
N LYS A 522 50.83 0.79 -27.79
CA LYS A 522 51.62 1.84 -28.44
C LYS A 522 50.87 3.16 -28.63
N LEU A 523 49.56 3.10 -28.87
CA LEU A 523 48.71 4.29 -28.85
C LEU A 523 48.63 4.86 -27.42
N HIS A 524 48.55 3.98 -26.44
CA HIS A 524 48.51 4.30 -25.02
C HIS A 524 49.81 4.95 -24.51
N GLU A 525 51.00 4.42 -24.86
CA GLU A 525 52.30 4.98 -24.45
C GLU A 525 52.49 6.43 -24.92
N LYS A 526 51.99 6.75 -26.12
CA LYS A 526 52.10 8.09 -26.70
C LYS A 526 51.27 9.12 -25.91
N ASP A 527 50.06 8.75 -25.51
CA ASP A 527 49.15 9.61 -24.75
C ASP A 527 49.53 9.68 -23.25
N LEU A 528 49.98 8.56 -22.65
CA LEU A 528 50.48 8.47 -21.28
C LEU A 528 51.66 9.42 -21.03
N SER A 529 52.59 9.55 -21.98
CA SER A 529 53.77 10.41 -21.77
C SER A 529 53.44 11.89 -21.61
N SER A 530 52.35 12.35 -22.24
CA SER A 530 51.86 13.73 -22.15
C SER A 530 51.07 13.97 -20.86
N ASN A 531 50.35 12.94 -20.39
CA ASN A 531 49.37 13.04 -19.32
C ASN A 531 49.89 12.58 -17.94
N ALA A 532 50.95 11.76 -17.90
CA ALA A 532 51.59 11.30 -16.67
C ALA A 532 51.99 12.48 -15.77
N ARG A 533 52.37 13.62 -16.36
CA ARG A 533 52.65 14.85 -15.61
C ARG A 533 51.42 15.41 -14.92
N LEU A 534 50.28 15.47 -15.62
CA LEU A 534 49.02 16.01 -15.08
C LEU A 534 48.42 15.07 -14.03
N SER A 535 48.34 13.76 -14.30
CA SER A 535 47.93 12.75 -13.32
C SER A 535 48.83 12.73 -12.08
N THR A 536 50.15 12.86 -12.25
CA THR A 536 51.08 12.96 -11.12
C THR A 536 50.82 14.22 -10.29
N GLU A 537 50.50 15.35 -10.93
CA GLU A 537 50.21 16.60 -10.22
C GLU A 537 48.88 16.52 -9.44
N VAL A 538 47.85 15.92 -10.05
CA VAL A 538 46.57 15.62 -9.37
C VAL A 538 46.79 14.66 -8.20
N GLY A 539 47.52 13.56 -8.40
CA GLY A 539 47.82 12.58 -7.35
C GLY A 539 48.60 13.16 -6.17
N LYS A 540 49.59 14.02 -6.42
CA LYS A 540 50.35 14.72 -5.36
C LYS A 540 49.47 15.61 -4.49
N ARG A 541 48.42 16.18 -5.09
CA ARG A 541 47.49 17.10 -4.42
C ARG A 541 46.18 16.44 -4.03
N LEU A 542 46.03 15.13 -4.21
CA LEU A 542 44.80 14.41 -3.92
C LEU A 542 44.25 14.71 -2.51
N PRO A 543 45.07 14.76 -1.43
CA PRO A 543 44.57 15.13 -0.12
C PRO A 543 44.01 16.57 -0.05
N GLU A 544 44.64 17.54 -0.72
CA GLU A 544 44.16 18.93 -0.83
C GLU A 544 42.84 18.97 -1.61
N ILE A 545 42.78 18.25 -2.73
CA ILE A 545 41.60 18.16 -3.59
C ILE A 545 40.42 17.57 -2.81
N CYS A 546 40.60 16.41 -2.18
CA CYS A 546 39.59 15.78 -1.35
C CYS A 546 39.15 16.67 -0.19
N THR A 547 40.05 17.45 0.41
CA THR A 547 39.69 18.38 1.50
C THR A 547 38.75 19.48 1.02
N VAL A 548 39.05 20.13 -0.10
CA VAL A 548 38.16 21.15 -0.69
C VAL A 548 36.82 20.55 -1.11
N LEU A 549 36.84 19.36 -1.72
CA LEU A 549 35.61 18.66 -2.07
C LEU A 549 34.78 18.34 -0.82
N LEU A 550 35.40 17.82 0.24
CA LEU A 550 34.73 17.55 1.52
C LEU A 550 34.12 18.81 2.13
N GLU A 551 34.87 19.91 2.19
CA GLU A 551 34.35 21.19 2.69
C GLU A 551 33.14 21.65 1.89
N ARG A 552 33.16 21.48 0.56
CA ARG A 552 32.04 21.82 -0.30
C ARG A 552 30.84 20.90 -0.10
N CYS A 553 31.08 19.59 -0.02
CA CYS A 553 30.05 18.59 0.26
C CYS A 553 29.40 18.82 1.64
N GLN A 554 30.20 19.24 2.63
CA GLN A 554 29.70 19.59 3.96
C GLN A 554 28.92 20.91 3.97
N GLN A 555 29.24 21.86 3.08
CA GLN A 555 28.48 23.10 2.89
C GLN A 555 27.16 22.87 2.14
N THR A 556 27.09 21.91 1.22
CA THR A 556 25.85 21.51 0.53
C THR A 556 25.03 20.46 1.27
N GLN A 557 25.57 19.83 2.33
CA GLN A 557 24.74 19.11 3.30
C GLN A 557 23.88 20.12 4.07
N ALA A 558 22.75 20.51 3.48
CA ALA A 558 21.61 20.94 4.28
C ALA A 558 21.33 19.78 5.27
N GLU A 559 21.12 20.09 6.55
CA GLU A 559 20.62 19.10 7.51
C GLU A 559 19.41 18.39 6.87
N PRO A 560 19.29 17.04 6.97
CA PRO A 560 18.14 16.33 6.43
C PRO A 560 16.88 17.00 6.96
N THR A 561 16.13 17.63 6.05
CA THR A 561 15.06 18.56 6.40
C THR A 561 13.87 17.83 7.01
N GLN A 562 13.80 16.51 6.80
CA GLN A 562 12.73 15.65 7.30
C GLN A 562 13.32 14.46 8.05
N THR A 563 12.94 14.34 9.32
CA THR A 563 13.12 13.08 10.07
C THR A 563 11.91 12.21 9.79
N VAL A 564 12.12 11.02 9.25
CA VAL A 564 11.08 10.01 9.04
C VAL A 564 11.14 9.02 10.18
N HIS A 565 10.07 8.98 10.96
CA HIS A 565 9.93 8.02 12.04
C HIS A 565 9.52 6.67 11.48
N LEU A 566 10.44 5.70 11.55
CA LEU A 566 10.19 4.33 11.12
C LEU A 566 9.36 3.60 12.17
N LYS A 567 8.16 3.18 11.78
CA LYS A 567 7.31 2.27 12.54
C LYS A 567 7.62 0.85 12.09
N ARG A 568 7.58 -0.10 13.02
CA ARG A 568 7.66 -1.53 12.70
C ARG A 568 6.52 -1.93 11.74
N ILE A 569 6.78 -2.80 10.77
CA ILE A 569 5.78 -3.18 9.76
C ILE A 569 4.53 -3.82 10.38
N GLU A 570 4.66 -4.43 11.56
CA GLU A 570 3.54 -5.02 12.32
C GLU A 570 2.62 -3.96 12.93
N ALA A 571 3.07 -2.70 13.04
CA ALA A 571 2.26 -1.59 13.53
C ALA A 571 1.29 -1.06 12.46
N VAL A 572 1.41 -1.48 11.20
CA VAL A 572 0.54 -1.07 10.07
C VAL A 572 -0.94 -1.20 10.40
N ASP A 573 -1.36 -2.32 11.02
CA ASP A 573 -2.78 -2.56 11.34
C ASP A 573 -3.31 -1.58 12.41
N LEU A 574 -2.42 -1.12 13.28
CA LEU A 574 -2.71 -0.13 14.31
C LEU A 574 -2.54 1.30 13.78
N ASP A 575 -1.87 1.46 12.64
CA ASP A 575 -1.58 2.73 12.02
C ASP A 575 -2.76 3.22 11.21
N LYS A 576 -3.45 4.21 11.79
CA LYS A 576 -4.67 4.79 11.25
C LYS A 576 -4.42 5.51 9.93
N ASP A 577 -3.19 5.95 9.70
CA ASP A 577 -2.78 6.67 8.49
C ASP A 577 -2.58 5.72 7.31
N VAL A 578 -2.47 4.42 7.59
CA VAL A 578 -2.35 3.35 6.59
C VAL A 578 -3.72 2.67 6.39
N ASN A 579 -4.44 2.39 7.48
CA ASN A 579 -5.77 1.76 7.44
C ASN A 579 -6.84 2.62 8.15
N PRO A 580 -7.40 3.65 7.49
CA PRO A 580 -8.42 4.53 8.10
C PRO A 580 -9.78 3.87 8.38
N TRP A 581 -10.01 2.65 7.89
CA TRP A 581 -11.20 1.84 8.22
C TRP A 581 -11.05 1.13 9.58
N GLY A 582 -9.82 0.94 10.05
CA GLY A 582 -9.51 0.05 11.16
C GLY A 582 -9.75 -1.42 10.79
N GLY A 583 -9.11 -2.32 11.53
CA GLY A 583 -9.30 -3.76 11.33
C GLY A 583 -8.16 -4.53 12.00
N GLN A 584 -8.48 -5.71 12.50
CA GLN A 584 -7.47 -6.72 12.82
C GLN A 584 -7.54 -7.75 11.71
N GLY A 585 -6.50 -7.86 10.90
CA GLY A 585 -6.48 -8.80 9.79
C GLY A 585 -5.06 -9.09 9.32
N GLU A 586 -4.96 -9.79 8.20
CA GLU A 586 -3.68 -10.22 7.61
C GLU A 586 -3.04 -9.11 6.75
N GLU A 587 -3.48 -7.85 6.91
CA GLU A 587 -3.06 -6.76 6.02
C GLU A 587 -1.57 -6.46 6.11
N TYR A 588 -0.99 -6.44 7.31
CA TYR A 588 0.46 -6.29 7.45
C TYR A 588 1.23 -7.43 6.77
N ALA A 589 0.70 -8.65 6.78
CA ALA A 589 1.31 -9.78 6.09
C ALA A 589 1.32 -9.52 4.57
N TYR A 590 0.20 -9.05 4.01
CA TYR A 590 0.12 -8.71 2.59
C TYR A 590 1.07 -7.56 2.20
N LEU A 591 1.12 -6.48 2.99
CA LEU A 591 1.99 -5.34 2.72
C LEU A 591 3.46 -5.72 2.82
N ARG A 592 3.84 -6.51 3.83
CA ARG A 592 5.21 -6.99 3.97
C ARG A 592 5.67 -7.76 2.72
N PHE A 593 4.79 -8.51 2.07
CA PHE A 593 5.15 -9.20 0.84
C PHE A 593 5.05 -8.30 -0.39
N LEU A 594 4.01 -7.45 -0.49
CA LEU A 594 3.88 -6.53 -1.61
C LEU A 594 5.08 -5.62 -1.72
N TRP A 595 5.54 -5.06 -0.60
CA TRP A 595 6.63 -4.08 -0.55
C TRP A 595 8.02 -4.70 -0.72
N ALA A 596 8.12 -6.02 -0.90
CA ALA A 596 9.35 -6.62 -1.38
C ALA A 596 9.59 -6.18 -2.85
N PRO A 597 10.77 -5.66 -3.22
CA PRO A 597 11.02 -5.13 -4.56
C PRO A 597 10.67 -6.09 -5.70
N ALA A 598 10.99 -7.37 -5.54
CA ALA A 598 10.65 -8.42 -6.51
C ALA A 598 9.13 -8.59 -6.70
N MET A 599 8.34 -8.43 -5.63
CA MET A 599 6.88 -8.52 -5.69
C MET A 599 6.28 -7.28 -6.36
N ILE A 600 6.73 -6.07 -6.01
CA ILE A 600 6.31 -4.83 -6.70
C ILE A 600 6.56 -4.97 -8.21
N LYS A 601 7.76 -5.38 -8.59
CA LYS A 601 8.13 -5.57 -10.00
C LYS A 601 7.22 -6.58 -10.70
N LYS A 602 6.91 -7.70 -10.05
CA LYS A 602 6.01 -8.73 -10.59
C LYS A 602 4.58 -8.22 -10.74
N VAL A 603 4.06 -7.51 -9.73
CA VAL A 603 2.70 -6.95 -9.76
C VAL A 603 2.59 -5.87 -10.84
N ASN A 604 3.55 -4.93 -10.94
CA ASN A 604 3.59 -3.91 -11.99
C ASN A 604 3.63 -4.55 -13.38
N PHE A 605 4.50 -5.55 -13.58
CA PHE A 605 4.58 -6.28 -14.85
C PHE A 605 3.25 -6.93 -15.25
N GLU A 606 2.55 -7.55 -14.30
CA GLU A 606 1.29 -8.24 -14.54
C GLU A 606 0.11 -7.29 -14.78
N LEU A 607 0.07 -6.14 -14.08
CA LEU A 607 -0.93 -5.11 -14.32
C LEU A 607 -0.75 -4.42 -15.68
N GLY A 608 0.47 -4.42 -16.22
CA GLY A 608 0.79 -4.01 -17.58
C GLY A 608 1.68 -2.77 -17.66
N GLU A 609 2.17 -2.47 -18.86
CA GLU A 609 3.01 -1.30 -19.11
C GLU A 609 2.30 0.02 -18.74
N GLY A 610 3.01 0.92 -18.07
CA GLY A 610 2.49 2.22 -17.65
C GLY A 610 1.72 2.20 -16.33
N VAL A 611 1.68 1.04 -15.64
CA VAL A 611 1.13 0.92 -14.31
C VAL A 611 2.25 0.75 -13.30
N ASP A 612 2.33 1.66 -12.33
CA ASP A 612 3.23 1.54 -11.21
C ASP A 612 2.46 1.71 -9.90
N ILE A 613 2.31 0.61 -9.15
CA ILE A 613 1.63 0.64 -7.86
C ILE A 613 2.37 1.52 -6.84
N THR A 614 3.67 1.78 -7.01
CA THR A 614 4.43 2.69 -6.12
C THR A 614 3.96 4.13 -6.24
N GLU A 615 3.20 4.50 -7.28
CA GLU A 615 2.57 5.82 -7.38
C GLU A 615 1.26 5.94 -6.61
N LEU A 616 0.77 4.84 -6.01
CA LEU A 616 -0.41 4.86 -5.15
C LEU A 616 0.00 5.17 -3.72
N ASN A 617 -0.87 5.84 -2.96
CA ASN A 617 -0.70 5.90 -1.52
C ASN A 617 -0.85 4.50 -0.90
N VAL A 618 -0.26 4.31 0.28
CA VAL A 618 -0.27 3.01 0.95
C VAL A 618 -1.69 2.47 1.16
N SER A 619 -2.64 3.32 1.54
CA SER A 619 -4.01 2.89 1.78
C SER A 619 -4.65 2.30 0.53
N SER A 620 -4.43 2.90 -0.65
CA SER A 620 -4.92 2.38 -1.93
C SER A 620 -4.25 1.06 -2.30
N GLN A 621 -2.94 0.91 -2.04
CA GLN A 621 -2.25 -0.36 -2.25
C GLN A 621 -2.83 -1.48 -1.38
N VAL A 622 -3.08 -1.23 -0.09
CA VAL A 622 -3.69 -2.22 0.83
C VAL A 622 -5.03 -2.71 0.28
N GLN A 623 -5.89 -1.79 -0.16
CA GLN A 623 -7.22 -2.18 -0.64
C GLN A 623 -7.16 -2.86 -2.02
N LEU A 624 -6.25 -2.42 -2.89
CA LEU A 624 -5.96 -3.11 -4.15
C LEU A 624 -5.50 -4.55 -3.87
N LEU A 625 -4.60 -4.77 -2.90
CA LEU A 625 -4.16 -6.12 -2.55
C LEU A 625 -5.27 -6.98 -1.98
N ARG A 626 -6.10 -6.44 -1.10
CA ARG A 626 -7.28 -7.16 -0.57
C ARG A 626 -8.21 -7.59 -1.70
N PHE A 627 -8.35 -6.77 -2.73
CA PHE A 627 -9.05 -7.15 -3.94
C PHE A 627 -8.30 -8.26 -4.69
N LEU A 628 -7.02 -8.07 -5.02
CA LEU A 628 -6.21 -9.05 -5.78
C LEU A 628 -6.07 -10.42 -5.09
N THR A 629 -6.10 -10.45 -3.76
CA THR A 629 -6.00 -11.69 -2.98
C THR A 629 -7.28 -12.52 -3.03
N SER A 630 -8.42 -11.91 -3.37
CA SER A 630 -9.73 -12.58 -3.41
C SER A 630 -10.38 -12.58 -4.79
N ALA A 631 -9.89 -11.76 -5.73
CA ALA A 631 -10.39 -11.69 -7.09
C ALA A 631 -10.10 -13.00 -7.86
N PRO A 632 -11.10 -13.60 -8.52
CA PRO A 632 -10.88 -14.68 -9.48
C PRO A 632 -9.96 -14.25 -10.63
N ASP A 633 -9.26 -15.21 -11.25
CA ASP A 633 -8.36 -14.93 -12.40
C ASP A 633 -9.08 -14.16 -13.52
N GLU A 634 -10.35 -14.48 -13.81
CA GLU A 634 -11.15 -13.75 -14.80
C GLU A 634 -11.32 -12.26 -14.43
N THR A 635 -11.60 -11.95 -13.17
CA THR A 635 -11.75 -10.56 -12.70
C THR A 635 -10.41 -9.82 -12.77
N PHE A 636 -9.30 -10.49 -12.48
CA PHE A 636 -7.98 -9.92 -12.64
C PHE A 636 -7.64 -9.63 -14.11
N ASP A 637 -7.92 -10.56 -15.03
CA ASP A 637 -7.73 -10.35 -16.47
C ASP A 637 -8.57 -9.18 -16.98
N GLN A 638 -9.77 -9.00 -16.43
CA GLN A 638 -10.61 -7.84 -16.71
C GLN A 638 -9.99 -6.53 -16.21
N LEU A 639 -9.43 -6.50 -14.99
CA LEU A 639 -8.69 -5.35 -14.47
C LEU A 639 -7.49 -5.02 -15.35
N ARG A 640 -6.67 -6.02 -15.71
CA ARG A 640 -5.53 -5.86 -16.61
C ARG A 640 -5.95 -5.32 -17.98
N GLY A 641 -7.05 -5.83 -18.54
CA GLY A 641 -7.61 -5.34 -19.80
C GLY A 641 -8.04 -3.87 -19.71
N VAL A 642 -8.68 -3.48 -18.61
CA VAL A 642 -9.07 -2.10 -18.32
C VAL A 642 -7.85 -1.19 -18.20
N LEU A 643 -6.83 -1.57 -17.43
CA LEU A 643 -5.62 -0.77 -17.26
C LEU A 643 -4.86 -0.62 -18.58
N GLY A 644 -4.79 -1.70 -19.38
CA GLY A 644 -4.17 -1.68 -20.69
C GLY A 644 -4.87 -0.76 -21.70
N GLN A 645 -6.20 -0.60 -21.59
CA GLN A 645 -6.99 0.32 -22.43
C GLN A 645 -6.91 1.78 -21.95
N ASN A 646 -6.62 2.00 -20.66
CA ASN A 646 -6.69 3.30 -20.00
C ASN A 646 -5.34 3.73 -19.40
N ARG A 647 -4.23 3.46 -20.11
CA ARG A 647 -2.86 3.67 -19.62
C ARG A 647 -2.61 5.09 -19.08
N GLU A 648 -3.17 6.12 -19.72
CA GLU A 648 -2.98 7.52 -19.32
C GLU A 648 -3.50 7.86 -17.92
N PHE A 649 -4.47 7.11 -17.41
CA PHE A 649 -5.09 7.33 -16.10
C PHE A 649 -5.23 6.04 -15.28
N GLY A 650 -4.38 5.04 -15.57
CA GLY A 650 -4.36 3.76 -14.85
C GLY A 650 -4.13 3.94 -13.35
N LYS A 651 -3.31 4.92 -12.96
CA LYS A 651 -3.10 5.31 -11.56
C LYS A 651 -4.41 5.67 -10.87
N GLN A 652 -5.25 6.53 -11.47
CA GLN A 652 -6.51 6.99 -10.88
C GLN A 652 -7.52 5.84 -10.75
N ILE A 653 -7.54 4.92 -11.70
CA ILE A 653 -8.32 3.68 -11.60
C ILE A 653 -7.86 2.88 -10.37
N LEU A 654 -6.55 2.68 -10.20
CA LEU A 654 -6.02 1.93 -9.07
C LEU A 654 -6.23 2.64 -7.73
N GLN A 655 -6.13 3.97 -7.67
CA GLN A 655 -6.46 4.74 -6.47
C GLN A 655 -7.92 4.52 -6.03
N SER A 656 -8.83 4.31 -6.98
CA SER A 656 -10.25 4.08 -6.69
C SER A 656 -10.54 2.78 -5.92
N PHE A 657 -9.61 1.81 -5.94
CA PHE A 657 -9.71 0.59 -5.12
C PHE A 657 -9.67 0.88 -3.62
N LEU A 658 -9.33 2.10 -3.19
CA LEU A 658 -9.51 2.54 -1.81
C LEU A 658 -10.95 2.34 -1.30
N SER A 659 -11.94 2.44 -2.18
CA SER A 659 -13.35 2.16 -1.88
C SER A 659 -13.61 0.71 -1.46
N CYS A 660 -12.73 -0.23 -1.82
CA CYS A 660 -12.82 -1.64 -1.42
C CYS A 660 -12.58 -1.86 0.09
N GLY A 661 -12.09 -0.85 0.82
CA GLY A 661 -11.95 -0.91 2.27
C GLY A 661 -13.28 -0.98 3.02
N GLU A 662 -14.37 -0.45 2.44
CA GLU A 662 -15.71 -0.58 3.01
C GLU A 662 -16.40 -1.86 2.52
N ASP A 663 -16.32 -2.14 1.22
CA ASP A 663 -16.97 -3.28 0.58
C ASP A 663 -16.17 -3.75 -0.64
N ARG A 664 -15.80 -5.04 -0.67
CA ARG A 664 -15.02 -5.62 -1.76
C ARG A 664 -15.75 -5.59 -3.09
N GLU A 665 -17.09 -5.52 -3.11
CA GLU A 665 -17.88 -5.43 -4.34
C GLU A 665 -17.55 -4.20 -5.19
N TYR A 666 -17.00 -3.14 -4.58
CA TYR A 666 -16.57 -1.95 -5.33
C TYR A 666 -15.48 -2.24 -6.37
N GLY A 667 -14.65 -3.28 -6.16
CA GLY A 667 -13.64 -3.66 -7.15
C GLY A 667 -14.27 -4.03 -8.49
N ASN A 668 -15.40 -4.73 -8.47
CA ASN A 668 -16.16 -5.07 -9.67
C ASN A 668 -16.81 -3.83 -10.30
N LYS A 669 -17.33 -2.90 -9.48
CA LYS A 669 -17.93 -1.65 -9.97
C LYS A 669 -16.90 -0.75 -10.64
N ILE A 670 -15.67 -0.68 -10.11
CA ILE A 670 -14.56 0.08 -10.72
C ILE A 670 -14.26 -0.47 -12.11
N ILE A 671 -14.11 -1.80 -12.23
CA ILE A 671 -13.87 -2.47 -13.50
C ILE A 671 -15.05 -2.24 -14.47
N GLU A 672 -16.29 -2.32 -13.99
CA GLU A 672 -17.50 -2.08 -14.77
C GLU A 672 -17.55 -0.64 -15.31
N ILE A 673 -17.32 0.37 -14.47
CA ILE A 673 -17.29 1.79 -14.85
C ILE A 673 -16.27 2.02 -15.96
N ALA A 674 -15.04 1.49 -15.78
CA ALA A 674 -13.96 1.68 -16.74
C ALA A 674 -14.26 1.01 -18.09
N LYS A 675 -14.94 -0.15 -18.08
CA LYS A 675 -15.37 -0.84 -19.30
C LYS A 675 -16.51 -0.12 -20.01
N THR A 676 -17.54 0.27 -19.28
CA THR A 676 -18.78 0.81 -19.86
C THR A 676 -18.59 2.23 -20.38
N LEU A 677 -17.86 3.08 -19.65
CA LEU A 677 -17.65 4.47 -20.04
C LEU A 677 -16.44 4.69 -20.97
N GLY A 678 -15.50 3.74 -21.05
CA GLY A 678 -14.27 3.90 -21.82
C GLY A 678 -13.48 5.13 -21.38
N SER A 679 -13.15 6.03 -22.32
CA SER A 679 -12.39 7.26 -22.03
C SER A 679 -13.11 8.24 -21.09
N GLU A 680 -14.45 8.23 -21.06
CA GLU A 680 -15.23 9.12 -20.16
C GLU A 680 -15.10 8.69 -18.69
N SER A 681 -14.70 7.43 -18.43
CA SER A 681 -14.40 6.97 -17.07
C SER A 681 -13.28 7.78 -16.40
N ARG A 682 -12.41 8.40 -17.20
CA ARG A 682 -11.34 9.30 -16.75
C ARG A 682 -11.86 10.37 -15.79
N LEU A 683 -12.97 11.03 -16.13
CA LEU A 683 -13.53 12.10 -15.29
C LEU A 683 -13.97 11.59 -13.92
N VAL A 684 -14.54 10.38 -13.87
CA VAL A 684 -14.99 9.73 -12.63
C VAL A 684 -13.77 9.41 -11.74
N PHE A 685 -12.75 8.79 -12.32
CA PHE A 685 -11.57 8.37 -11.58
C PHE A 685 -10.65 9.54 -11.19
N GLU A 686 -10.50 10.56 -12.02
CA GLU A 686 -9.81 11.81 -11.65
C GLU A 686 -10.53 12.48 -10.48
N LYS A 687 -11.87 12.60 -10.52
CA LYS A 687 -12.61 13.21 -9.42
C LYS A 687 -12.51 12.40 -8.13
N TYR A 688 -12.49 11.07 -8.22
CA TYR A 688 -12.25 10.20 -7.08
C TYR A 688 -10.83 10.37 -6.53
N ALA A 689 -9.81 10.39 -7.39
CA ALA A 689 -8.41 10.59 -7.03
C ALA A 689 -8.20 11.92 -6.30
N GLU A 690 -8.82 13.00 -6.77
CA GLU A 690 -8.78 14.30 -6.07
C GLU A 690 -9.34 14.20 -4.63
N ILE A 691 -10.38 13.39 -4.39
CA ILE A 691 -10.91 13.14 -3.03
C ILE A 691 -9.91 12.34 -2.19
N VAL A 692 -9.24 11.35 -2.77
CA VAL A 692 -8.22 10.53 -2.09
C VAL A 692 -7.02 11.38 -1.68
N GLU A 693 -6.55 12.26 -2.56
CA GLU A 693 -5.46 13.19 -2.28
C GLU A 693 -5.82 14.13 -1.12
N LEU A 694 -7.05 14.66 -1.11
CA LEU A 694 -7.54 15.49 0.00
C LEU A 694 -7.75 14.72 1.30
N VAL A 695 -8.02 13.41 1.24
CA VAL A 695 -8.06 12.55 2.43
C VAL A 695 -6.66 12.43 3.05
N SER A 696 -5.61 12.31 2.22
CA SER A 696 -4.23 12.27 2.71
C SER A 696 -3.79 13.56 3.40
N ASP A 697 -4.37 14.72 3.03
CA ASP A 697 -4.06 16.04 3.59
C ASP A 697 -5.20 16.63 4.47
N ILE A 698 -6.13 15.79 4.92
CA ILE A 698 -7.31 16.30 5.65
C ILE A 698 -6.95 16.94 6.98
N GLU A 699 -5.89 16.46 7.64
CA GLU A 699 -5.39 17.04 8.88
C GLU A 699 -4.81 18.43 8.65
N GLY A 700 -3.97 18.59 7.62
CA GLY A 700 -3.43 19.89 7.20
C GLY A 700 -4.56 20.86 6.86
N PHE A 701 -5.52 20.41 6.04
CA PHE A 701 -6.72 21.20 5.73
C PHE A 701 -7.48 21.64 6.98
N ILE A 702 -7.69 20.75 7.96
CA ILE A 702 -8.40 21.10 9.19
C ILE A 702 -7.63 22.13 10.01
N GLN A 703 -6.32 21.96 10.17
CA GLN A 703 -5.46 22.89 10.92
C GLN A 703 -5.42 24.28 10.25
N ASP A 704 -5.42 24.32 8.92
CA ASP A 704 -5.38 25.56 8.14
C ASP A 704 -6.72 26.29 8.10
N ASN A 705 -7.84 25.57 8.21
CA ASN A 705 -9.17 26.15 8.06
C ASN A 705 -9.91 26.37 9.38
N PHE A 706 -9.52 25.71 10.48
CA PHE A 706 -10.19 25.84 11.76
C PHE A 706 -9.23 26.38 12.84
N SER A 707 -9.77 27.20 13.74
CA SER A 707 -9.00 27.81 14.84
C SER A 707 -8.86 26.89 16.05
N ARG A 708 -9.52 25.71 16.02
CA ARG A 708 -9.44 24.70 17.07
C ARG A 708 -8.66 23.49 16.58
N GLU A 709 -8.05 22.80 17.52
CA GLU A 709 -7.51 21.46 17.28
C GLU A 709 -8.66 20.44 17.16
N PHE A 710 -8.52 19.53 16.21
CA PHE A 710 -9.41 18.38 16.06
C PHE A 710 -8.70 17.17 16.66
N ASP A 711 -9.45 16.35 17.39
CA ASP A 711 -8.90 15.07 17.85
C ASP A 711 -8.84 14.05 16.71
N GLN A 712 -8.09 12.97 16.94
CA GLN A 712 -7.89 11.90 15.95
C GLN A 712 -9.19 11.15 15.58
N ALA A 713 -10.22 11.14 16.45
CA ALA A 713 -11.51 10.53 16.13
C ALA A 713 -12.32 11.44 15.19
N GLU A 714 -12.23 12.76 15.35
CA GLU A 714 -12.84 13.75 14.47
C GLU A 714 -12.20 13.71 13.08
N ILE A 715 -10.86 13.75 12.99
CA ILE A 715 -10.12 13.65 11.71
C ILE A 715 -10.51 12.37 10.96
N ARG A 716 -10.59 11.24 11.67
CA ARG A 716 -11.07 9.97 11.10
C ARG A 716 -12.51 10.06 10.62
N SER A 717 -13.40 10.68 11.40
CA SER A 717 -14.81 10.82 11.01
C SER A 717 -14.96 11.66 9.74
N ALA A 718 -14.15 12.70 9.58
CA ALA A 718 -14.11 13.53 8.38
C ALA A 718 -13.54 12.74 7.18
N THR A 719 -12.45 11.99 7.40
CA THR A 719 -11.83 11.09 6.41
C THR A 719 -12.84 10.08 5.86
N GLN A 720 -13.55 9.37 6.74
CA GLN A 720 -14.57 8.40 6.36
C GLN A 720 -15.74 9.09 5.63
N GLY A 721 -16.11 10.31 6.03
CA GLY A 721 -17.10 11.13 5.34
C GLY A 721 -16.72 11.40 3.88
N LEU A 722 -15.47 11.80 3.62
CA LEU A 722 -14.95 12.06 2.28
C LEU A 722 -14.86 10.79 1.43
N LEU A 723 -14.33 9.70 1.98
CA LEU A 723 -14.24 8.41 1.30
C LEU A 723 -15.63 7.89 0.89
N LYS A 724 -16.62 8.08 1.76
CA LYS A 724 -18.02 7.80 1.45
C LYS A 724 -18.54 8.64 0.28
N ARG A 725 -18.14 9.92 0.17
CA ARG A 725 -18.50 10.76 -0.99
C ARG A 725 -17.85 10.26 -2.29
N GLY A 726 -16.56 9.91 -2.25
CA GLY A 726 -15.91 9.29 -3.41
C GLY A 726 -16.62 8.03 -3.85
N ARG A 727 -17.05 7.20 -2.91
CA ARG A 727 -17.86 6.00 -3.19
C ARG A 727 -19.23 6.34 -3.79
N ASP A 728 -19.93 7.33 -3.26
CA ASP A 728 -21.20 7.78 -3.82
C ASP A 728 -21.05 8.26 -5.28
N ILE A 729 -19.89 8.82 -5.65
CA ILE A 729 -19.54 9.13 -7.06
C ILE A 729 -19.43 7.85 -7.91
N LEU A 730 -18.74 6.82 -7.43
CA LEU A 730 -18.63 5.53 -8.15
C LEU A 730 -19.99 4.86 -8.33
N VAL A 731 -20.83 4.85 -7.27
CA VAL A 731 -22.18 4.30 -7.34
C VAL A 731 -23.04 5.06 -8.34
N MET A 732 -22.98 6.40 -8.31
CA MET A 732 -23.69 7.26 -9.26
C MET A 732 -23.25 6.96 -10.70
N ALA A 733 -21.94 6.92 -10.97
CA ALA A 733 -21.41 6.63 -12.30
C ALA A 733 -21.84 5.26 -12.82
N CYS A 734 -21.93 4.24 -11.95
CA CYS A 734 -22.45 2.91 -12.30
C CYS A 734 -23.96 2.94 -12.62
N GLN A 735 -24.76 3.71 -11.88
CA GLN A 735 -26.22 3.79 -12.07
C GLN A 735 -26.64 4.53 -13.34
N ILE A 736 -25.85 5.50 -13.80
CA ILE A 736 -26.12 6.30 -14.99
C ILE A 736 -25.02 6.15 -16.05
N ALA A 737 -24.37 4.98 -16.11
CA ALA A 737 -23.27 4.72 -17.02
C ALA A 737 -23.65 4.91 -18.51
N ASP A 738 -24.93 4.76 -18.84
CA ASP A 738 -25.48 5.00 -20.18
C ASP A 738 -25.59 6.50 -20.54
N PHE A 739 -25.34 7.41 -19.60
CA PHE A 739 -25.47 8.87 -19.76
C PHE A 739 -24.19 9.64 -19.36
N PRO A 740 -23.08 9.51 -20.13
CA PRO A 740 -21.79 10.14 -19.78
C PRO A 740 -21.85 11.66 -19.62
N GLU A 741 -22.68 12.35 -20.41
CA GLU A 741 -22.87 13.81 -20.29
C GLU A 741 -23.48 14.20 -18.93
N GLU A 742 -24.39 13.38 -18.40
CA GLU A 742 -24.99 13.61 -17.09
C GLU A 742 -23.98 13.34 -15.97
N ILE A 743 -23.12 12.33 -16.13
CA ILE A 743 -22.00 12.08 -15.21
C ILE A 743 -21.07 13.30 -15.19
N ALA A 744 -20.62 13.78 -16.35
CA ALA A 744 -19.74 14.94 -16.44
C ALA A 744 -20.35 16.19 -15.80
N ALA A 745 -21.63 16.48 -16.07
CA ALA A 745 -22.34 17.60 -15.45
C ALA A 745 -22.39 17.46 -13.91
N ARG A 746 -22.72 16.27 -13.40
CA ARG A 746 -22.75 16.02 -11.95
C ARG A 746 -21.36 16.13 -11.32
N LEU A 747 -20.30 15.64 -11.97
CA LEU A 747 -18.93 15.74 -11.47
C LEU A 747 -18.43 17.19 -11.42
N GLN A 748 -18.87 18.05 -12.34
CA GLN A 748 -18.57 19.48 -12.30
C GLN A 748 -19.23 20.19 -11.11
N ASP A 749 -20.38 19.69 -10.64
CA ASP A 749 -21.04 20.21 -9.45
C ASP A 749 -20.31 19.82 -8.14
N TYR A 750 -19.42 18.82 -8.14
CA TYR A 750 -18.64 18.43 -6.96
C TYR A 750 -17.49 19.40 -6.72
N ASN A 751 -17.70 20.36 -5.82
CA ASN A 751 -16.62 21.20 -5.31
C ASN A 751 -15.97 20.54 -4.10
N ILE A 752 -14.79 19.96 -4.28
CA ILE A 752 -14.19 19.08 -3.25
C ILE A 752 -13.75 19.86 -2.01
N ILE A 753 -13.28 21.10 -2.16
CA ILE A 753 -12.98 21.96 -1.01
C ILE A 753 -14.22 22.13 -0.12
N LEU A 754 -15.41 22.30 -0.72
CA LEU A 754 -16.66 22.40 0.02
C LEU A 754 -17.05 21.09 0.68
N LEU A 755 -16.79 19.95 0.03
CA LEU A 755 -17.02 18.64 0.62
C LEU A 755 -16.10 18.41 1.83
N THR A 756 -14.80 18.68 1.71
CA THR A 756 -13.83 18.56 2.81
C THR A 756 -14.24 19.43 3.99
N PHE A 757 -14.59 20.69 3.72
CA PHE A 757 -15.13 21.61 4.72
C PHE A 757 -16.41 21.07 5.38
N SER A 758 -17.35 20.56 4.59
CA SER A 758 -18.63 20.00 5.04
C SER A 758 -18.43 18.78 5.94
N GLU A 759 -17.55 17.85 5.57
CA GLU A 759 -17.26 16.66 6.36
C GLU A 759 -16.47 16.98 7.63
N ALA A 760 -15.55 17.94 7.60
CA ALA A 760 -14.87 18.44 8.80
C ALA A 760 -15.86 19.06 9.80
N LEU A 761 -16.79 19.91 9.34
CA LEU A 761 -17.85 20.47 10.18
C LEU A 761 -18.78 19.38 10.76
N LYS A 762 -19.13 18.37 9.96
CA LYS A 762 -19.94 17.23 10.45
C LYS A 762 -19.20 16.43 11.52
N ALA A 763 -17.91 16.18 11.33
CA ALA A 763 -17.07 15.47 12.30
C ALA A 763 -17.01 16.22 13.64
N ALA A 764 -16.72 17.51 13.60
CA ALA A 764 -16.73 18.39 14.77
C ALA A 764 -18.06 18.37 15.52
N ARG A 765 -19.16 18.41 14.79
CA ARG A 765 -20.49 18.34 15.40
C ARG A 765 -20.74 17.00 16.08
N ARG A 766 -20.31 15.89 15.48
CA ARG A 766 -20.53 14.53 16.04
C ARG A 766 -19.82 14.34 17.37
N SER A 767 -18.68 15.00 17.59
CA SER A 767 -17.99 15.01 18.90
C SER A 767 -18.66 15.94 19.92
N GLY A 768 -19.63 16.76 19.49
CA GLY A 768 -20.28 17.77 20.32
C GLY A 768 -19.55 19.12 20.32
N ALA A 769 -18.49 19.29 19.54
CA ALA A 769 -17.80 20.58 19.41
C ALA A 769 -18.71 21.60 18.68
N MET A 770 -18.88 22.76 19.30
CA MET A 770 -19.51 23.92 18.68
C MET A 770 -18.42 24.71 17.96
N ILE A 771 -18.52 24.78 16.63
CA ILE A 771 -17.67 25.65 15.81
C ILE A 771 -18.46 26.93 15.54
N GLU A 772 -17.89 28.07 15.90
CA GLU A 772 -18.41 29.39 15.51
C GLU A 772 -17.89 29.75 14.11
N LEU A 773 -18.65 30.56 13.34
CA LEU A 773 -18.25 30.94 11.99
C LEU A 773 -16.92 31.70 11.97
N GLU A 774 -16.68 32.52 12.99
CA GLU A 774 -15.44 33.26 13.25
C GLU A 774 -14.24 32.34 13.51
N GLY A 775 -14.49 31.12 13.98
CA GLY A 775 -13.46 30.12 14.22
C GLY A 775 -12.93 29.48 12.94
N ILE A 776 -13.46 29.82 11.77
CA ILE A 776 -13.09 29.23 10.48
C ILE A 776 -12.21 30.22 9.71
N LYS A 777 -10.90 29.99 9.68
CA LYS A 777 -9.86 30.95 9.24
C LYS A 777 -10.06 31.46 7.80
N ASN A 778 -10.42 30.58 6.87
CA ASN A 778 -10.58 30.90 5.45
C ASN A 778 -12.03 31.18 5.04
N LEU A 779 -12.94 31.29 6.02
CA LEU A 779 -14.34 31.63 5.78
C LEU A 779 -14.50 33.14 5.82
N VAL A 780 -14.69 33.73 4.64
CA VAL A 780 -14.93 35.17 4.50
C VAL A 780 -16.43 35.41 4.57
N THR A 781 -16.85 36.32 5.45
CA THR A 781 -18.22 36.84 5.47
C THR A 781 -18.21 38.26 4.92
N GLU A 782 -18.95 38.49 3.85
CA GLU A 782 -19.16 39.80 3.25
C GLU A 782 -20.59 40.27 3.54
N ARG A 783 -20.74 41.53 3.92
CA ARG A 783 -22.05 42.21 3.97
C ARG A 783 -22.02 43.32 2.94
N VAL A 784 -22.80 43.16 1.88
CA VAL A 784 -22.78 44.06 0.74
C VAL A 784 -24.19 44.56 0.41
N PRO A 785 -24.36 45.85 0.09
CA PRO A 785 -25.60 46.33 -0.51
C PRO A 785 -25.92 45.56 -1.80
N GLY A 786 -27.19 45.36 -2.11
CA GLY A 786 -27.63 44.63 -3.31
C GLY A 786 -27.01 45.17 -4.60
N THR A 787 -26.92 46.49 -4.72
CA THR A 787 -26.30 47.19 -5.86
C THR A 787 -24.79 46.98 -5.98
N GLU A 788 -24.12 46.53 -4.92
CA GLU A 788 -22.67 46.34 -4.84
C GLU A 788 -22.25 44.85 -4.93
N VAL A 789 -23.20 43.91 -4.97
CA VAL A 789 -22.91 42.50 -5.24
C VAL A 789 -22.25 42.38 -6.62
N SER A 790 -21.05 41.79 -6.67
CA SER A 790 -20.29 41.65 -7.92
C SER A 790 -21.04 40.79 -8.96
N GLU A 791 -20.85 41.04 -10.26
CA GLU A 791 -21.51 40.24 -11.30
C GLU A 791 -21.18 38.74 -11.19
N ASN A 792 -19.93 38.40 -10.84
CA ASN A 792 -19.54 37.01 -10.61
C ASN A 792 -20.34 36.38 -9.45
N ASP A 793 -20.46 37.08 -8.32
CA ASP A 793 -21.22 36.61 -7.17
C ASP A 793 -22.72 36.49 -7.50
N ARG A 794 -23.28 37.43 -8.28
CA ARG A 794 -24.68 37.35 -8.74
C ARG A 794 -24.93 36.06 -9.52
N HIS A 795 -24.04 35.71 -10.44
CA HIS A 795 -24.12 34.48 -11.21
C HIS A 795 -24.03 33.24 -10.32
N GLU A 796 -23.08 33.20 -9.39
CA GLU A 796 -22.88 32.08 -8.47
C GLU A 796 -24.05 31.90 -7.49
N MET A 797 -24.57 33.00 -6.92
CA MET A 797 -25.75 32.98 -6.04
C MET A 797 -27.00 32.45 -6.76
N LEU A 798 -27.22 32.87 -8.01
CA LEU A 798 -28.32 32.37 -8.83
C LEU A 798 -28.12 30.89 -9.19
N ALA A 799 -26.90 30.45 -9.48
CA ALA A 799 -26.59 29.05 -9.74
C ALA A 799 -26.87 28.17 -8.51
N ILE A 800 -26.45 28.60 -7.32
CA ILE A 800 -26.73 27.91 -6.05
C ILE A 800 -28.24 27.84 -5.82
N ALA A 801 -28.97 28.95 -5.99
CA ALA A 801 -30.42 28.96 -5.84
C ALA A 801 -31.09 28.00 -6.84
N LYS A 802 -30.68 28.02 -8.11
CA LYS A 802 -31.23 27.13 -9.14
C LYS A 802 -30.97 25.65 -8.81
N SER A 803 -29.77 25.28 -8.38
CA SER A 803 -29.45 23.92 -7.94
C SER A 803 -30.33 23.51 -6.75
N ASN A 804 -30.41 24.40 -5.75
CA ASN A 804 -31.15 24.17 -4.51
C ASN A 804 -32.65 23.98 -4.70
N TRP A 805 -33.24 24.61 -5.71
CA TRP A 805 -34.68 24.65 -5.96
C TRP A 805 -35.12 23.77 -7.14
N SER A 806 -34.19 23.21 -7.92
CA SER A 806 -34.50 22.27 -9.02
C SER A 806 -34.56 20.81 -8.58
N LYS A 807 -33.91 20.47 -7.46
CA LYS A 807 -33.83 19.12 -6.90
C LYS A 807 -34.69 18.98 -5.64
N ALA A 808 -35.32 17.83 -5.45
CA ALA A 808 -35.93 17.50 -4.16
C ALA A 808 -34.81 17.26 -3.12
N PRO A 809 -34.94 17.75 -1.87
CA PRO A 809 -33.94 17.55 -0.83
C PRO A 809 -33.63 16.08 -0.52
N ASN A 810 -34.62 15.21 -0.71
CA ASN A 810 -34.48 13.76 -0.57
C ASN A 810 -35.17 13.06 -1.76
N PRO A 811 -34.42 12.68 -2.81
CA PRO A 811 -34.99 12.05 -4.01
C PRO A 811 -35.65 10.68 -3.75
N SER A 812 -35.25 9.98 -2.69
CA SER A 812 -35.79 8.67 -2.34
C SER A 812 -37.02 8.72 -1.43
N ALA A 813 -37.40 9.91 -0.94
CA ALA A 813 -38.61 10.07 -0.16
C ALA A 813 -39.86 9.86 -1.04
N PRO A 814 -40.93 9.22 -0.53
CA PRO A 814 -42.18 9.06 -1.29
C PRO A 814 -42.77 10.39 -1.80
N GLU A 815 -42.54 11.47 -1.07
CA GLU A 815 -42.98 12.83 -1.41
C GLU A 815 -42.07 13.58 -2.39
N ALA A 816 -40.94 13.00 -2.81
CA ALA A 816 -39.90 13.69 -3.56
C ALA A 816 -40.43 14.35 -4.84
N GLU A 817 -41.36 13.70 -5.54
CA GLU A 817 -41.94 14.22 -6.78
C GLU A 817 -42.79 15.47 -6.54
N ILE A 818 -43.61 15.46 -5.48
CA ILE A 818 -44.47 16.60 -5.13
C ILE A 818 -43.59 17.78 -4.71
N VAL A 819 -42.61 17.52 -3.83
CA VAL A 819 -41.66 18.55 -3.38
C VAL A 819 -40.89 19.13 -4.57
N ARG A 820 -40.42 18.28 -5.49
CA ARG A 820 -39.71 18.72 -6.70
C ARG A 820 -40.58 19.60 -7.58
N SER A 821 -41.81 19.17 -7.86
CA SER A 821 -42.79 19.93 -8.65
C SER A 821 -43.04 21.32 -8.06
N THR A 822 -43.38 21.38 -6.77
CA THR A 822 -43.62 22.64 -6.05
C THR A 822 -42.39 23.54 -6.07
N MET A 823 -41.19 23.00 -5.83
CA MET A 823 -39.96 23.79 -5.84
C MET A 823 -39.61 24.31 -7.24
N GLN A 824 -39.87 23.53 -8.30
CA GLN A 824 -39.70 23.99 -9.69
C GLN A 824 -40.69 25.09 -10.05
N HIS A 825 -41.92 25.06 -9.55
CA HIS A 825 -42.90 26.13 -9.73
C HIS A 825 -42.50 27.42 -9.00
N LEU A 826 -41.86 27.31 -7.84
CA LEU A 826 -41.37 28.45 -7.04
C LEU A 826 -40.05 29.04 -7.56
N LEU A 827 -39.24 28.27 -8.29
CA LEU A 827 -37.92 28.70 -8.75
C LEU A 827 -37.91 30.03 -9.53
N PRO A 828 -38.79 30.28 -10.52
CA PRO A 828 -38.81 31.56 -11.24
C PRO A 828 -39.04 32.76 -10.31
N GLU A 829 -39.86 32.60 -9.28
CA GLU A 829 -40.16 33.62 -8.28
C GLU A 829 -38.97 33.86 -7.34
N VAL A 830 -38.28 32.79 -6.94
CA VAL A 830 -37.05 32.88 -6.14
C VAL A 830 -35.95 33.61 -6.92
N GLU A 831 -35.74 33.26 -8.19
CA GLU A 831 -34.77 33.95 -9.06
C GLU A 831 -35.14 35.42 -9.26
N ARG A 832 -36.42 35.72 -9.54
CA ARG A 832 -36.91 37.09 -9.67
C ARG A 832 -36.62 37.89 -8.40
N GLY A 833 -36.99 37.33 -7.25
CA GLY A 833 -36.74 37.93 -5.95
C GLY A 833 -35.26 38.25 -5.76
N ILE A 834 -34.35 37.30 -6.03
CA ILE A 834 -32.90 37.51 -5.91
C ILE A 834 -32.42 38.65 -6.83
N ARG A 835 -32.84 38.64 -8.10
CA ARG A 835 -32.44 39.66 -9.10
C ARG A 835 -32.93 41.06 -8.75
N GLU A 836 -34.17 41.18 -8.31
CA GLU A 836 -34.71 42.45 -7.80
C GLU A 836 -33.92 42.94 -6.60
N GLY A 837 -33.47 42.00 -5.75
CA GLY A 837 -32.63 42.29 -4.60
C GLY A 837 -31.30 42.96 -4.99
N PHE A 838 -30.67 42.55 -6.09
CA PHE A 838 -29.44 43.17 -6.60
C PHE A 838 -29.62 44.61 -7.10
N SER A 839 -30.85 45.05 -7.33
CA SER A 839 -31.15 46.40 -7.85
C SER A 839 -31.43 47.43 -6.74
N LYS A 840 -31.48 47.00 -5.48
CA LYS A 840 -31.88 47.81 -4.32
C LYS A 840 -30.69 48.04 -3.39
N SER A 841 -30.35 49.30 -3.13
CA SER A 841 -29.21 49.67 -2.28
C SER A 841 -29.50 49.53 -0.78
N ASP A 842 -30.76 49.48 -0.39
CA ASP A 842 -31.23 49.25 0.97
C ASP A 842 -31.37 47.77 1.34
N ASN A 843 -31.15 46.88 0.37
CA ASN A 843 -31.04 45.46 0.59
C ASN A 843 -29.61 45.09 0.99
N GLU A 844 -29.47 44.31 2.05
CA GLU A 844 -28.18 43.78 2.52
C GLU A 844 -28.09 42.30 2.16
N PHE A 845 -27.06 41.91 1.41
CA PHE A 845 -26.70 40.52 1.21
C PHE A 845 -25.57 40.14 2.17
N VAL A 846 -25.76 39.03 2.89
CA VAL A 846 -24.69 38.38 3.62
C VAL A 846 -24.21 37.22 2.76
N ILE A 847 -22.98 37.32 2.26
CA ILE A 847 -22.36 36.33 1.38
C ILE A 847 -21.23 35.66 2.15
N ILE A 848 -21.22 34.33 2.17
CA ILE A 848 -20.23 33.55 2.89
C ILE A 848 -19.43 32.79 1.85
N LYS A 849 -18.12 33.01 1.85
CA LYS A 849 -17.18 32.45 0.90
C LYS A 849 -16.13 31.60 1.61
N ILE A 850 -15.72 30.51 1.01
CA ILE A 850 -14.50 29.78 1.38
C ILE A 850 -13.58 29.74 0.17
N GLN A 851 -12.34 30.21 0.32
CA GLN A 851 -11.37 30.32 -0.78
C GLN A 851 -11.97 31.02 -2.03
N GLY A 852 -12.77 32.07 -1.81
CA GLY A 852 -13.40 32.87 -2.87
C GLY A 852 -14.66 32.28 -3.50
N LYS A 853 -15.08 31.05 -3.15
CA LYS A 853 -16.32 30.42 -3.63
C LYS A 853 -17.47 30.62 -2.65
N ILE A 854 -18.66 30.97 -3.12
CA ILE A 854 -19.84 31.19 -2.29
C ILE A 854 -20.36 29.84 -1.78
N VAL A 855 -20.39 29.67 -0.46
CA VAL A 855 -20.92 28.46 0.20
C VAL A 855 -22.34 28.65 0.70
N ALA A 856 -22.70 29.89 1.00
CA ALA A 856 -24.02 30.27 1.42
C ALA A 856 -24.23 31.76 1.24
N PHE A 857 -25.49 32.15 1.08
CA PHE A 857 -25.88 33.55 1.13
C PHE A 857 -27.29 33.70 1.68
N LEU A 858 -27.57 34.88 2.21
CA LEU A 858 -28.91 35.32 2.58
C LEU A 858 -29.10 36.80 2.29
N ARG A 859 -30.35 37.24 2.32
CA ARG A 859 -30.72 38.63 2.06
C ARG A 859 -31.61 39.17 3.17
N PHE A 860 -31.38 40.43 3.50
CA PHE A 860 -32.22 41.24 4.37
C PHE A 860 -32.72 42.47 3.61
N ASP A 861 -34.03 42.57 3.43
CA ASP A 861 -34.69 43.72 2.79
C ASP A 861 -35.28 44.63 3.87
N LYS A 862 -35.11 45.95 3.74
CA LYS A 862 -35.77 46.88 4.66
C LYS A 862 -37.24 47.00 4.32
N VAL A 863 -38.13 46.78 5.30
CA VAL A 863 -39.58 46.87 5.11
C VAL A 863 -40.22 47.72 6.20
N GLU A 864 -41.48 48.11 6.02
CA GLU A 864 -42.20 48.84 7.05
C GLU A 864 -42.34 47.97 8.32
N GLY A 865 -41.88 48.50 9.46
CA GLY A 865 -41.97 47.82 10.75
C GLY A 865 -40.88 46.78 11.05
N GLY A 866 -39.87 46.62 10.20
CA GLY A 866 -38.74 45.71 10.47
C GLY A 866 -37.91 45.36 9.23
N THR A 867 -37.37 44.15 9.24
CA THR A 867 -36.50 43.62 8.17
C THR A 867 -37.10 42.34 7.61
N TYR A 868 -37.12 42.18 6.30
CA TYR A 868 -37.54 40.95 5.66
C TYR A 868 -36.33 40.05 5.37
N PHE A 869 -36.31 38.84 5.93
CA PHE A 869 -35.31 37.80 5.70
C PHE A 869 -35.74 36.92 4.53
N GLY A 870 -34.94 36.90 3.47
CA GLY A 870 -35.23 36.20 2.23
C GLY A 870 -34.02 35.54 1.58
N SER A 871 -34.29 34.74 0.56
CA SER A 871 -33.28 34.14 -0.33
C SER A 871 -32.14 33.38 0.37
N PHE A 872 -32.41 32.73 1.50
CA PHE A 872 -31.41 31.93 2.19
C PHE A 872 -31.09 30.64 1.43
N ASN A 873 -29.84 30.51 1.00
CA ASN A 873 -29.38 29.37 0.24
C ASN A 873 -28.00 28.92 0.74
N VAL A 874 -27.80 27.60 0.80
CA VAL A 874 -26.52 26.95 1.11
C VAL A 874 -26.19 26.03 -0.06
N ASP A 875 -24.96 26.08 -0.56
CA ASP A 875 -24.46 25.22 -1.63
C ASP A 875 -24.71 23.74 -1.30
N GLU A 876 -25.10 22.96 -2.31
CA GLU A 876 -25.49 21.56 -2.13
C GLU A 876 -24.38 20.72 -1.48
N ASN A 877 -23.11 20.99 -1.79
CA ASN A 877 -21.96 20.30 -1.21
C ASN A 877 -21.73 20.65 0.27
N ALA A 878 -22.15 21.84 0.70
CA ALA A 878 -22.07 22.30 2.08
C ALA A 878 -23.31 21.92 2.92
N ARG A 879 -24.36 21.32 2.32
CA ARG A 879 -25.55 20.89 3.05
C ARG A 879 -25.27 19.72 3.99
N GLY A 880 -26.06 19.65 5.07
CA GLY A 880 -25.92 18.64 6.12
C GLY A 880 -24.77 18.91 7.11
N ALA A 881 -23.88 19.87 6.84
CA ALA A 881 -22.83 20.30 7.75
C ALA A 881 -23.28 21.24 8.87
N ASN A 882 -24.59 21.50 8.98
CA ASN A 882 -25.17 22.54 9.85
C ASN A 882 -24.67 23.97 9.58
N LEU A 883 -23.94 24.21 8.48
CA LEU A 883 -23.53 25.56 8.10
C LEU A 883 -24.75 26.50 8.08
N GLY A 884 -25.87 26.07 7.49
CA GLY A 884 -27.07 26.90 7.46
C GLY A 884 -27.63 27.27 8.84
N ARG A 885 -27.53 26.35 9.82
CA ARG A 885 -27.92 26.62 11.20
C ARG A 885 -26.99 27.65 11.84
N MET A 886 -25.69 27.53 11.64
CA MET A 886 -24.70 28.47 12.17
C MET A 886 -24.92 29.89 11.62
N ILE A 887 -25.23 29.98 10.33
CA ILE A 887 -25.54 31.25 9.65
C ILE A 887 -26.79 31.90 10.24
N CYS A 888 -27.87 31.14 10.40
CA CYS A 888 -29.09 31.67 11.04
C CYS A 888 -28.81 32.10 12.49
N GLN A 889 -28.10 31.27 13.27
CA GLN A 889 -27.75 31.60 14.66
C GLN A 889 -26.87 32.84 14.79
N LYS A 890 -26.07 33.16 13.78
CA LYS A 890 -25.28 34.40 13.78
C LYS A 890 -26.10 35.57 13.26
N PHE A 891 -26.39 35.58 11.96
CA PHE A 891 -26.89 36.78 11.29
C PHE A 891 -28.37 37.05 11.55
N VAL A 892 -29.21 36.01 11.65
CA VAL A 892 -30.64 36.19 11.94
C VAL A 892 -30.82 36.60 13.40
N ASN A 893 -30.03 36.06 14.33
CA ASN A 893 -30.05 36.49 15.73
C ASN A 893 -29.60 37.95 15.89
N GLU A 894 -28.50 38.34 15.24
CA GLU A 894 -28.05 39.74 15.23
C GLU A 894 -29.15 40.68 14.70
N LYS A 895 -29.78 40.35 13.57
CA LYS A 895 -30.90 41.15 13.03
C LYS A 895 -32.13 41.15 13.93
N ALA A 896 -32.39 40.06 14.66
CA ALA A 896 -33.54 39.97 15.57
C ALA A 896 -33.34 40.86 16.80
N HIS A 897 -32.08 41.15 17.18
CA HIS A 897 -31.76 42.15 18.20
C HIS A 897 -31.93 43.59 17.70
N GLU A 898 -31.81 43.84 16.40
CA GLU A 898 -32.05 45.16 15.79
C GLU A 898 -33.56 45.48 15.69
N GLY A 899 -34.41 44.47 15.53
CA GLY A 899 -35.85 44.65 15.43
C GLY A 899 -36.60 43.40 14.97
N ARG A 900 -37.83 43.60 14.48
CA ARG A 900 -38.66 42.50 13.98
C ARG A 900 -38.11 41.99 12.66
N ILE A 901 -38.07 40.67 12.52
CA ILE A 901 -37.79 40.01 11.24
C ILE A 901 -39.07 39.40 10.70
N PHE A 902 -39.34 39.62 9.41
CA PHE A 902 -40.40 38.98 8.65
C PHE A 902 -39.78 37.99 7.67
N ALA A 903 -40.44 36.87 7.38
CA ALA A 903 -39.97 35.93 6.36
C ALA A 903 -41.15 35.16 5.77
N HIS A 904 -40.91 34.49 4.64
CA HIS A 904 -41.84 33.49 4.11
C HIS A 904 -41.11 32.16 3.93
N CYS A 905 -41.79 31.05 4.21
CA CYS A 905 -41.23 29.73 3.94
C CYS A 905 -42.30 28.75 3.46
N SER A 906 -41.92 27.82 2.58
CA SER A 906 -42.85 26.79 2.12
C SER A 906 -43.06 25.72 3.20
N PRO A 907 -44.29 25.32 3.55
CA PRO A 907 -44.56 24.24 4.50
C PRO A 907 -43.95 22.88 4.09
N MET A 908 -43.63 22.72 2.79
CA MET A 908 -43.04 21.50 2.25
C MET A 908 -41.54 21.38 2.51
N GLN A 909 -40.83 22.50 2.66
CA GLN A 909 -39.39 22.48 2.90
C GLN A 909 -39.06 22.12 4.36
N ASP A 910 -38.08 21.25 4.56
CA ASP A 910 -37.68 20.81 5.90
C ASP A 910 -37.11 21.98 6.74
N ILE A 911 -36.53 23.00 6.10
CA ILE A 911 -36.01 24.20 6.77
C ILE A 911 -37.10 24.98 7.53
N SER A 912 -38.37 24.88 7.10
CA SER A 912 -39.49 25.51 7.79
C SER A 912 -39.65 24.99 9.22
N SER A 913 -39.30 23.72 9.44
CA SER A 913 -39.28 23.15 10.79
C SER A 913 -38.22 23.80 11.67
N TYR A 914 -37.08 24.16 11.09
CA TYR A 914 -36.01 24.85 11.80
C TYR A 914 -36.35 26.32 12.08
N TYR A 915 -36.99 27.02 11.14
CA TYR A 915 -37.40 28.41 11.35
C TYR A 915 -38.42 28.54 12.49
N ILE A 916 -39.42 27.65 12.52
CA ILE A 916 -40.46 27.61 13.55
C ILE A 916 -40.07 26.60 14.65
N SER A 917 -38.80 26.64 15.06
CA SER A 917 -38.28 25.94 16.24
C SER A 917 -37.76 26.95 17.26
N LYS A 918 -37.33 26.44 18.42
CA LYS A 918 -36.63 27.24 19.43
C LYS A 918 -35.45 28.01 18.84
N GLU A 919 -34.70 27.36 17.95
CA GLU A 919 -33.45 27.88 17.43
C GLU A 919 -33.64 28.87 16.29
N GLY A 920 -34.70 28.70 15.48
CA GLY A 920 -35.08 29.69 14.48
C GLY A 920 -35.73 30.93 15.10
N GLY A 921 -36.53 30.76 16.15
CA GLY A 921 -37.20 31.84 16.89
C GLY A 921 -38.40 32.48 16.17
N PHE A 922 -38.75 31.99 14.98
CA PHE A 922 -39.92 32.47 14.25
C PHE A 922 -41.20 31.79 14.76
N ILE A 923 -42.30 32.51 14.63
CA ILE A 923 -43.66 31.97 14.66
C ILE A 923 -44.30 32.25 13.30
N SER A 924 -45.30 31.48 12.91
CA SER A 924 -46.12 31.84 11.75
C SER A 924 -47.40 32.54 12.19
N ARG A 925 -47.71 33.68 11.56
CA ARG A 925 -48.93 34.47 11.82
C ARG A 925 -50.05 34.18 10.83
N GLY A 926 -49.73 33.51 9.73
CA GLY A 926 -50.66 33.29 8.64
C GLY A 926 -50.18 32.21 7.69
N ILE A 927 -51.02 31.94 6.70
CA ILE A 927 -50.65 31.14 5.55
C ILE A 927 -51.24 31.77 4.29
N ASP A 928 -50.38 32.07 3.34
CA ASP A 928 -50.78 32.46 2.00
C ASP A 928 -50.88 31.21 1.14
N LEU A 929 -52.09 30.83 0.71
CA LEU A 929 -52.31 29.64 -0.13
C LEU A 929 -51.87 29.85 -1.58
N ASN A 930 -51.47 31.08 -1.95
CA ASN A 930 -51.01 31.44 -3.27
C ASN A 930 -49.77 32.33 -3.17
N SER A 931 -48.80 31.88 -2.40
CA SER A 931 -47.56 32.60 -2.12
C SER A 931 -46.87 33.01 -3.41
N ALA A 932 -46.59 34.30 -3.55
CA ALA A 932 -46.01 34.92 -4.75
C ALA A 932 -46.80 34.69 -6.06
N GLY A 933 -48.08 34.32 -5.97
CA GLY A 933 -48.93 34.05 -7.14
C GLY A 933 -48.66 32.71 -7.83
N THR A 934 -47.96 31.79 -7.17
CA THR A 934 -47.50 30.52 -7.75
C THR A 934 -48.49 29.36 -7.63
N GLY A 935 -49.56 29.54 -6.86
CA GLY A 935 -50.50 28.49 -6.47
C GLY A 935 -50.00 27.66 -5.28
N GLU A 936 -48.82 27.95 -4.75
CA GLU A 936 -48.21 27.21 -3.65
C GLU A 936 -48.40 27.92 -2.31
N ALA A 937 -48.52 27.13 -1.24
CA ALA A 937 -48.70 27.69 0.10
C ALA A 937 -47.38 28.16 0.72
N GLY A 938 -47.43 29.27 1.46
CA GLY A 938 -46.31 29.84 2.21
C GLY A 938 -46.75 30.28 3.61
N PHE A 939 -45.93 29.96 4.62
CA PHE A 939 -46.12 30.48 5.98
C PHE A 939 -45.61 31.91 6.10
N ASP A 940 -46.42 32.77 6.72
CA ASP A 940 -46.06 34.17 7.02
C ASP A 940 -45.35 34.23 8.35
N LEU A 941 -44.01 34.26 8.31
CA LEU A 941 -43.18 34.17 9.50
C LEU A 941 -42.88 35.54 10.09
N VAL A 942 -42.78 35.58 11.42
CA VAL A 942 -42.28 36.72 12.17
C VAL A 942 -41.40 36.25 13.33
N ARG A 943 -40.30 36.95 13.53
CA ARG A 943 -39.46 36.83 14.71
C ARG A 943 -39.42 38.17 15.43
N ASP A 944 -39.90 38.15 16.66
CA ASP A 944 -39.87 39.25 17.62
C ASP A 944 -39.52 38.62 18.96
N ASP A 945 -38.23 38.64 19.34
CA ASP A 945 -37.74 37.86 20.48
C ASP A 945 -38.46 38.22 21.80
N ASN A 946 -38.94 39.46 21.94
CA ASN A 946 -39.68 39.92 23.11
C ASN A 946 -41.14 39.44 23.12
N ALA A 947 -41.80 39.44 21.96
CA ALA A 947 -43.18 38.97 21.85
C ALA A 947 -43.25 37.44 21.84
N ASN A 948 -42.31 36.80 21.13
CA ASN A 948 -42.32 35.37 20.86
C ASN A 948 -41.93 34.55 22.10
N SER A 949 -41.13 35.09 23.02
CA SER A 949 -40.77 34.42 24.29
C SER A 949 -41.96 34.15 25.21
N ARG A 950 -43.14 34.70 24.90
CA ARG A 950 -44.38 34.52 25.67
C ARG A 950 -45.13 33.25 25.31
N TYR A 951 -44.81 32.63 24.18
CA TYR A 951 -45.46 31.41 23.71
C TYR A 951 -44.86 30.20 24.41
N GLN A 952 -45.72 29.35 24.98
CA GLN A 952 -45.27 28.23 25.81
C GLN A 952 -44.64 27.11 24.98
N PHE A 953 -45.09 26.94 23.74
CA PHE A 953 -44.64 25.85 22.88
C PHE A 953 -43.50 26.26 21.94
N ALA A 954 -43.16 27.55 21.89
CA ALA A 954 -41.96 28.06 21.23
C ALA A 954 -40.70 27.54 21.96
N GLY A 955 -40.27 26.33 21.57
CA GLY A 955 -39.10 25.65 22.09
C GLY A 955 -39.33 24.59 23.16
N LYS A 956 -40.56 24.09 23.27
CA LYS A 956 -40.85 22.86 24.03
C LYS A 956 -40.26 21.63 23.29
N PRO A 957 -39.71 20.61 24.00
CA PRO A 957 -39.21 19.39 23.37
C PRO A 957 -40.28 18.68 22.53
N HIS A 958 -39.88 18.15 21.37
CA HIS A 958 -40.79 17.52 20.41
C HIS A 958 -41.57 16.34 21.04
N GLU A 959 -40.92 15.54 21.88
CA GLU A 959 -41.53 14.37 22.54
C GLU A 959 -42.69 14.77 23.46
N GLU A 960 -42.58 15.91 24.14
CA GLU A 960 -43.63 16.41 25.02
C GLU A 960 -44.83 16.90 24.21
N ILE A 961 -44.60 17.55 23.06
CA ILE A 961 -45.66 17.97 22.14
C ILE A 961 -46.42 16.75 21.60
N VAL A 962 -45.71 15.69 21.21
CA VAL A 962 -46.31 14.45 20.73
C VAL A 962 -47.13 13.76 21.83
N GLN A 963 -46.65 13.75 23.08
CA GLN A 963 -47.43 13.22 24.21
C GLN A 963 -48.71 14.00 24.46
N LEU A 964 -48.66 15.34 24.34
CA LEU A 964 -49.82 16.22 24.52
C LEU A 964 -50.83 16.09 23.37
N GLU A 965 -50.38 15.77 22.16
CA GLU A 965 -51.27 15.46 21.04
C GLU A 965 -52.04 14.15 21.28
N SER A 966 -51.37 13.14 21.84
CA SER A 966 -51.99 11.85 22.18
C SER A 966 -52.91 11.90 23.40
N ASP A 967 -52.76 12.89 24.29
CA ASP A 967 -53.66 13.16 25.42
C ASP A 967 -54.15 14.63 25.42
N PRO A 968 -55.15 14.96 24.58
CA PRO A 968 -55.66 16.33 24.45
C PRO A 968 -56.20 16.93 25.75
N THR A 969 -56.50 16.11 26.78
CA THR A 969 -57.01 16.61 28.07
C THR A 969 -55.96 17.40 28.85
N ARG A 970 -54.69 17.24 28.50
CA ARG A 970 -53.54 17.96 29.08
C ARG A 970 -53.18 19.23 28.32
N LEU A 971 -53.82 19.52 27.19
CA LEU A 971 -53.52 20.71 26.40
C LEU A 971 -54.02 21.98 27.13
N PRO A 972 -53.18 23.02 27.25
CA PRO A 972 -53.63 24.32 27.76
C PRO A 972 -54.79 24.87 26.93
N THR A 973 -55.70 25.58 27.59
CA THR A 973 -56.90 26.12 26.93
C THR A 973 -56.52 27.03 25.75
N GLY A 974 -57.09 26.73 24.58
CA GLY A 974 -56.86 27.50 23.35
C GLY A 974 -55.72 26.98 22.47
N VAL A 975 -54.87 26.08 22.97
CA VAL A 975 -53.81 25.44 22.20
C VAL A 975 -54.37 24.33 21.32
N VAL A 976 -53.93 24.26 20.07
CA VAL A 976 -54.29 23.19 19.13
C VAL A 976 -53.03 22.60 18.53
N ILE A 977 -52.91 21.28 18.56
CA ILE A 977 -51.87 20.56 17.84
C ILE A 977 -52.51 19.92 16.61
N LEU A 978 -51.99 20.26 15.43
CA LEU A 978 -52.34 19.57 14.19
C LEU A 978 -51.25 18.56 13.88
N LYS A 979 -51.67 17.32 13.66
CA LYS A 979 -50.84 16.23 13.14
C LYS A 979 -51.13 16.06 11.65
N GLN A 980 -50.08 16.01 10.86
CA GLN A 980 -50.15 15.62 9.46
C GLN A 980 -49.54 14.21 9.35
N ASP A 981 -50.40 13.21 9.21
CA ASP A 981 -50.01 11.84 8.93
C ASP A 981 -49.72 11.72 7.44
N HIS A 982 -48.48 11.36 7.07
CA HIS A 982 -48.01 11.22 5.70
C HIS A 982 -48.10 12.50 4.83
N LEU A 983 -47.35 12.51 3.75
CA LEU A 983 -47.26 13.62 2.80
C LEU A 983 -48.05 13.33 1.52
N LYS A 984 -49.26 12.78 1.64
CA LYS A 984 -50.16 12.67 0.48
C LYS A 984 -50.69 14.06 0.11
N PRO A 985 -50.93 14.35 -1.18
CA PRO A 985 -51.49 15.63 -1.61
C PRO A 985 -52.77 16.01 -0.87
N GLU A 986 -53.70 15.08 -0.63
CA GLU A 986 -54.98 15.40 0.03
C GLU A 986 -54.80 15.72 1.52
N GLU A 987 -53.96 14.95 2.21
CA GLU A 987 -53.63 15.17 3.63
C GLU A 987 -52.89 16.49 3.83
N TYR A 988 -52.00 16.84 2.90
CA TYR A 988 -51.33 18.13 2.87
C TYR A 988 -52.33 19.28 2.70
N GLN A 989 -53.21 19.22 1.69
CA GLN A 989 -54.24 20.25 1.50
C GLN A 989 -55.19 20.36 2.71
N GLN A 990 -55.53 19.23 3.34
CA GLN A 990 -56.32 19.24 4.57
C GLN A 990 -55.57 19.91 5.73
N PHE A 991 -54.26 19.63 5.87
CA PHE A 991 -53.40 20.28 6.86
C PHE A 991 -53.34 21.80 6.64
N LEU A 992 -53.17 22.25 5.39
CA LEU A 992 -53.18 23.68 5.05
C LEU A 992 -54.51 24.34 5.40
N ARG A 993 -55.64 23.71 5.06
CA ARG A 993 -56.98 24.23 5.38
C ARG A 993 -57.21 24.34 6.88
N LYS A 994 -56.88 23.29 7.64
CA LYS A 994 -56.98 23.30 9.11
C LYS A 994 -56.09 24.38 9.72
N SER A 995 -54.89 24.59 9.17
CA SER A 995 -53.98 25.66 9.60
C SER A 995 -54.60 27.03 9.36
N GLN A 996 -55.19 27.26 8.17
CA GLN A 996 -55.91 28.50 7.84
C GLN A 996 -57.10 28.75 8.79
N GLU A 997 -57.85 27.69 9.14
CA GLU A 997 -58.93 27.77 10.14
C GLU A 997 -58.40 28.22 11.51
N GLN A 998 -57.22 27.74 11.95
CA GLN A 998 -56.60 28.19 13.20
C GLN A 998 -56.16 29.65 13.14
N TYR A 999 -55.54 30.10 12.03
CA TYR A 999 -55.17 31.51 11.84
C TYR A 999 -56.40 32.43 11.85
N ALA A 1000 -57.50 32.03 11.21
CA ALA A 1000 -58.76 32.78 11.23
C ALA A 1000 -59.36 32.93 12.63
N GLN A 1001 -59.02 32.05 13.57
CA GLN A 1001 -59.40 32.12 14.99
C GLN A 1001 -58.46 33.01 15.82
N GLY A 1002 -57.51 33.72 15.20
CA GLY A 1002 -56.54 34.57 15.88
C GLY A 1002 -55.44 33.80 16.61
N LYS A 1003 -55.14 32.57 16.18
CA LYS A 1003 -54.00 31.79 16.66
C LYS A 1003 -52.78 32.01 15.79
N VAL A 1004 -51.60 31.74 16.35
CA VAL A 1004 -50.32 31.73 15.65
C VAL A 1004 -49.69 30.36 15.79
N MET A 1005 -48.93 29.91 14.79
CA MET A 1005 -48.21 28.65 14.87
C MET A 1005 -46.84 28.87 15.52
N THR A 1006 -46.62 28.25 16.68
CA THR A 1006 -45.45 28.49 17.55
C THR A 1006 -44.44 27.35 17.52
N ALA A 1007 -44.81 26.20 16.98
CA ALA A 1007 -43.90 25.11 16.67
C ALA A 1007 -44.33 24.40 15.39
N PHE A 1008 -43.37 24.02 14.54
CA PHE A 1008 -43.58 23.16 13.39
C PHE A 1008 -42.39 22.20 13.26
N PHE A 1009 -42.61 20.89 13.24
CA PHE A 1009 -41.50 19.94 13.13
C PHE A 1009 -41.91 18.59 12.54
N ARG A 1010 -40.92 17.92 11.92
CA ARG A 1010 -41.00 16.52 11.50
C ARG A 1010 -40.62 15.62 12.68
N TYR A 1011 -41.40 14.57 12.95
CA TYR A 1011 -41.16 13.72 14.11
C TYR A 1011 -39.90 12.85 13.93
N PRO A 1012 -38.91 12.89 14.84
CA PRO A 1012 -37.65 12.18 14.64
C PRO A 1012 -37.79 10.66 14.49
N LYS A 1013 -38.82 10.04 15.10
CA LYS A 1013 -39.06 8.59 15.00
C LYS A 1013 -39.88 8.20 13.77
N ASP A 1014 -40.59 9.14 13.17
CA ASP A 1014 -41.34 8.94 11.94
C ASP A 1014 -41.24 10.19 11.09
N SER A 1015 -40.28 10.17 10.17
CA SER A 1015 -40.04 11.29 9.27
C SER A 1015 -41.27 11.62 8.41
N MET A 1016 -42.26 10.75 8.28
CA MET A 1016 -43.46 11.01 7.48
C MET A 1016 -44.51 11.85 8.22
N VAL A 1017 -44.33 12.08 9.53
CA VAL A 1017 -45.30 12.80 10.36
C VAL A 1017 -44.78 14.20 10.68
N LYS A 1018 -45.62 15.21 10.44
CA LYS A 1018 -45.37 16.59 10.85
C LYS A 1018 -46.36 17.03 11.93
N TYR A 1019 -45.89 17.84 12.86
CA TYR A 1019 -46.70 18.46 13.90
C TYR A 1019 -46.64 19.98 13.76
N ALA A 1020 -47.78 20.63 13.93
CA ALA A 1020 -47.91 22.09 14.02
C ALA A 1020 -48.66 22.45 15.29
N VAL A 1021 -48.11 23.34 16.11
CA VAL A 1021 -48.73 23.81 17.35
C VAL A 1021 -49.22 25.23 17.17
N PHE A 1022 -50.50 25.46 17.47
CA PHE A 1022 -51.15 26.76 17.39
C PHE A 1022 -51.52 27.24 18.78
N GLU A 1023 -51.08 28.45 19.12
CA GLU A 1023 -51.40 29.14 20.38
C GLU A 1023 -52.21 30.42 20.11
N PRO A 1024 -53.09 30.85 21.02
CA PRO A 1024 -53.73 32.16 20.91
C PRO A 1024 -52.70 33.27 20.76
N ALA A 1025 -52.90 34.22 19.84
CA ALA A 1025 -51.98 35.35 19.69
C ALA A 1025 -51.86 36.12 21.02
N ALA A 1026 -50.62 36.40 21.44
CA ALA A 1026 -50.40 37.22 22.63
C ALA A 1026 -51.05 38.60 22.41
N PRO A 1027 -51.78 39.16 23.39
CA PRO A 1027 -52.39 40.47 23.25
C PRO A 1027 -51.31 41.49 22.86
N SER A 1028 -51.51 42.16 21.73
CA SER A 1028 -50.55 43.14 21.22
C SER A 1028 -50.33 44.20 22.28
N SER A 1029 -49.08 44.41 22.71
CA SER A 1029 -48.75 45.43 23.72
C SER A 1029 -48.91 46.88 23.22
N GLN A 1030 -49.59 47.11 22.10
CA GLN A 1030 -49.86 48.44 21.51
C GLN A 1030 -51.22 49.03 21.92
N ALA A 1031 -51.70 48.71 23.12
CA ALA A 1031 -52.84 49.39 23.75
C ALA A 1031 -52.40 50.30 24.92
N GLY A 1032 -51.20 50.91 24.82
CA GLY A 1032 -50.64 51.87 25.78
C GLY A 1032 -49.95 53.01 25.06
#